data_AF-A0A2K3PRD8-F1
#
_entry.id   AF-A0A2K3PRD8-F1
#
_cell.length_a   1.000
_cell.length_b   1.000
_cell.length_c   1.000
_cell.angle_alpha   90.00
_cell.angle_beta   90.00
_cell.angle_gamma   90.00
#
_symmetry.space_group_name_H-M   'P 1'
#
loop_
_entity.id
_entity.type
_entity.pdbx_description
1 polymer ?
#
loop_
_entity_poly.entity_id
_entity_poly.type
_entity_poly.pdbx_seq_one_letter_code
_entity_poly.pdbx_strand_id
1 'polypeptide(L)'
;RFLDKAAVISNADKETAEATSPWRLCTVTQVEELKILIRIFPIWASGIIFCAVYAQMSSLFVEQGKMMDTTIDSFKIPAASLSTFNIIAVIIWVPIYDRGIVPIARKITNNVRGFSELQRMGIGLFLSIICMSAAALLETKRLQIAIEFGLVDENVPVPLSILWQIPQYFLLGAAEVFTFVGQHEFFYEQAPDTMRSFCSALALLTNSLGNYLSSLIVTIVDCITTKDGNSGWISDNLNEGHLDYFFWLLAGLSFVNMLSEDSLHTGDGSVNINGERAVKKETGSWKSCLFVLGTLFCERLAYYGIATNLVTYLTTKLHQGLVSAAKNVTTFQGTCYLTPLIGSFFADAYLGRYWTIAVLYGIYLIGICILFLSETIPAQSAVFFLGLYLIALGTGGIKPCIVPFGADQFDDTDHKEKESKGSFFNWIYFAANIGALLSATVLVWTEENVGWGLGYGISALFIGIGIIIFFLGTPIYRFQRPTGSSLTRICQVISAALFKWKLEVPQDNCLLFEIGVTNSSIEGSSRLEHTDGLRFLDKAAVISDAEKERPEATSPWRLCTVTRVEELKILIRLFPIWASGIIVCTVYAQMSSLFVEQGKMMDTTIASFKIPAASLIAIDMIAVIIWVPIYEKGIVPIASKITNDVKGFTELQRMGFGLFLSIICMSSAALVETKRLQIAKEYGLVDENVSVPLSILWQIPQYFVLGIAGVFYFVGQHEFFYEQAPDTMRSFCSALGLLTISMGNYLSSLILTIVYYITTEDGNCGWITDNLNKGHLDYFFWLLAGLSFLNMFVYIVYARQYKPKKACHTSLP
;
A
#
# COMPACT_ATOMS: atom_id res chain seq x y z
N ARG A 1 -16.95 -1.44 -20.53
CA ARG A 1 -17.23 -2.59 -21.45
C ARG A 1 -18.35 -2.33 -22.44
N PHE A 2 -19.58 -1.97 -22.01
CA PHE A 2 -20.64 -1.66 -22.98
C PHE A 2 -20.30 -0.44 -23.86
N LEU A 3 -19.90 0.67 -23.23
CA LEU A 3 -19.51 1.92 -23.92
C LEU A 3 -18.24 1.78 -24.77
N ASP A 4 -17.32 0.90 -24.36
CA ASP A 4 -16.05 0.65 -25.06
C ASP A 4 -16.28 0.17 -26.50
N LYS A 5 -17.42 -0.46 -26.78
CA LYS A 5 -17.81 -0.89 -28.13
C LYS A 5 -17.92 0.27 -29.12
N ALA A 6 -18.22 1.49 -28.66
CA ALA A 6 -18.32 2.68 -29.50
C ALA A 6 -16.96 3.16 -30.03
N ALA A 7 -15.85 2.69 -29.44
CA ALA A 7 -14.48 2.96 -29.90
C ALA A 7 -13.83 1.76 -30.60
N VAL A 8 -14.59 0.68 -30.87
CA VAL A 8 -14.10 -0.50 -31.58
C VAL A 8 -14.32 -0.31 -33.07
N ILE A 9 -13.21 -0.29 -33.82
CA ILE A 9 -13.22 -0.17 -35.29
C ILE A 9 -13.77 -1.47 -35.88
N SER A 10 -14.91 -1.40 -36.59
CA SER A 10 -15.47 -2.53 -37.31
C SER A 10 -14.83 -2.69 -38.69
N ASN A 11 -14.94 -3.87 -39.31
CA ASN A 11 -14.41 -4.10 -40.66
C ASN A 11 -15.04 -3.17 -41.72
N ALA A 12 -16.30 -2.75 -41.51
CA ALA A 12 -16.97 -1.80 -42.39
C ALA A 12 -16.42 -0.36 -42.27
N ASP A 13 -15.84 0.00 -41.13
CA ASP A 13 -15.25 1.34 -40.92
C ASP A 13 -13.85 1.45 -41.54
N LYS A 14 -13.21 0.30 -41.83
CA LYS A 14 -11.91 0.24 -42.53
C LYS A 14 -12.03 0.42 -44.05
N GLU A 15 -13.18 0.13 -44.65
CA GLU A 15 -13.40 0.22 -46.10
C GLU A 15 -13.79 1.64 -46.56
N THR A 16 -14.33 2.48 -45.67
CA THR A 16 -14.76 3.86 -45.96
C THR A 16 -13.91 4.87 -45.17
N ALA A 17 -12.62 4.97 -45.49
CA ALA A 17 -11.67 5.83 -44.78
C ALA A 17 -11.92 7.35 -44.95
N GLU A 18 -12.71 7.77 -45.96
CA GLU A 18 -12.91 9.21 -46.26
C GLU A 18 -14.15 9.85 -45.59
N ALA A 19 -14.99 9.09 -44.88
CA ALA A 19 -16.17 9.67 -44.21
C ALA A 19 -16.67 8.82 -43.03
N THR A 20 -15.82 8.50 -42.05
CA THR A 20 -16.30 7.93 -40.78
C THR A 20 -17.04 9.02 -39.99
N SER A 21 -18.37 8.92 -40.00
CA SER A 21 -19.24 9.82 -39.23
C SER A 21 -18.89 9.76 -37.74
N PRO A 22 -18.72 10.90 -37.04
CA PRO A 22 -18.43 10.94 -35.61
C PRO A 22 -19.55 10.34 -34.74
N TRP A 23 -20.73 10.06 -35.32
CA TRP A 23 -21.83 9.36 -34.68
C TRP A 23 -21.70 7.83 -34.70
N ARG A 24 -20.78 7.29 -35.51
CA ARG A 24 -20.61 5.84 -35.71
C ARG A 24 -19.38 5.29 -35.01
N LEU A 25 -18.30 6.06 -34.95
CA LEU A 25 -17.04 5.67 -34.31
C LEU A 25 -16.56 6.82 -33.43
N CYS A 26 -16.54 6.59 -32.11
CA CYS A 26 -16.07 7.56 -31.13
C CYS A 26 -14.60 7.32 -30.80
N THR A 27 -13.88 8.37 -30.41
CA THR A 27 -12.53 8.20 -29.86
C THR A 27 -12.61 7.55 -28.48
N VAL A 28 -11.55 6.84 -28.10
CA VAL A 28 -11.43 6.28 -26.74
C VAL A 28 -11.56 7.41 -25.70
N THR A 29 -11.01 8.59 -25.98
CA THR A 29 -11.15 9.79 -25.15
C THR A 29 -12.61 10.17 -24.93
N GLN A 30 -13.42 10.28 -25.99
CA GLN A 30 -14.85 10.59 -25.87
C GLN A 30 -15.61 9.54 -25.05
N VAL A 31 -15.23 8.26 -25.18
CA VAL A 31 -15.83 7.17 -24.40
C VAL A 31 -15.45 7.25 -22.92
N GLU A 32 -14.20 7.61 -22.59
CA GLU A 32 -13.76 7.80 -21.20
C GLU A 32 -14.34 9.08 -20.56
N GLU A 33 -14.40 10.19 -21.29
CA GLU A 33 -15.06 11.42 -20.84
C GLU A 33 -16.53 11.15 -20.49
N LEU A 34 -17.23 10.37 -21.32
CA LEU A 34 -18.59 9.93 -21.04
C LEU A 34 -18.68 9.00 -19.82
N LYS A 35 -17.70 8.12 -19.62
CA LYS A 35 -17.66 7.26 -18.42
C LYS A 35 -17.44 8.06 -17.14
N ILE A 36 -16.59 9.09 -17.17
CA ILE A 36 -16.39 10.02 -16.06
C ILE A 36 -17.71 10.74 -15.75
N LEU A 37 -18.37 11.26 -16.79
CA LEU A 37 -19.70 11.88 -16.65
C LEU A 37 -20.72 10.94 -15.99
N ILE A 38 -20.76 9.67 -16.41
CA ILE A 38 -21.65 8.65 -15.83
C ILE A 38 -21.31 8.35 -14.37
N ARG A 39 -20.02 8.39 -13.98
CA ARG A 39 -19.60 8.21 -12.57
C ARG A 39 -20.00 9.38 -11.68
N ILE A 40 -20.08 10.59 -12.24
CA ILE A 40 -20.51 11.80 -11.53
C ILE A 40 -22.04 11.83 -11.33
N PHE A 41 -22.80 11.16 -12.20
CA PHE A 41 -24.26 11.21 -12.23
C PHE A 41 -24.98 10.82 -10.92
N PRO A 42 -24.53 9.82 -10.12
CA PRO A 42 -25.15 9.52 -8.83
C PRO A 42 -25.01 10.67 -7.81
N ILE A 43 -23.84 11.32 -7.77
CA ILE A 43 -23.57 12.47 -6.89
C ILE A 43 -24.34 13.70 -7.38
N TRP A 44 -24.49 13.83 -8.70
CA TRP A 44 -25.38 14.83 -9.28
C TRP A 44 -26.84 14.65 -8.87
N ALA A 45 -27.33 13.40 -8.91
CA ALA A 45 -28.70 13.06 -8.58
C ALA A 45 -29.03 13.31 -7.10
N SER A 46 -28.08 13.10 -6.19
CA SER A 46 -28.29 13.36 -4.75
C SER A 46 -28.50 14.85 -4.45
N GLY A 47 -27.92 15.76 -5.26
CA GLY A 47 -28.15 17.19 -5.14
C GLY A 47 -29.59 17.63 -5.46
N ILE A 48 -30.38 16.81 -6.17
CA ILE A 48 -31.75 17.15 -6.59
C ILE A 48 -32.68 17.26 -5.38
N ILE A 49 -32.54 16.37 -4.39
CA ILE A 49 -33.37 16.37 -3.17
C ILE A 49 -33.07 17.62 -2.33
N PHE A 50 -31.79 18.01 -2.22
CA PHE A 50 -31.42 19.26 -1.56
C PHE A 50 -32.04 20.48 -2.27
N CYS A 51 -32.02 20.51 -3.61
CA CYS A 51 -32.64 21.60 -4.35
C CYS A 51 -34.17 21.65 -4.17
N ALA A 52 -34.84 20.50 -3.99
CA ALA A 52 -36.26 20.46 -3.65
C ALA A 52 -36.56 21.01 -2.25
N VAL A 53 -35.66 20.78 -1.28
CA VAL A 53 -35.72 21.39 0.05
C VAL A 53 -35.46 22.90 -0.02
N TYR A 54 -34.46 23.30 -0.78
CA TYR A 54 -34.11 24.71 -0.99
C TYR A 54 -35.27 25.51 -1.61
N ALA A 55 -36.01 24.90 -2.55
CA ALA A 55 -37.16 25.51 -3.19
C ALA A 55 -38.25 25.98 -2.20
N GLN A 56 -38.37 25.31 -1.04
CA GLN A 56 -39.36 25.66 -0.01
C GLN A 56 -39.22 27.08 0.52
N MET A 57 -38.00 27.62 0.48
CA MET A 57 -37.70 29.01 0.84
C MET A 57 -38.58 30.01 0.08
N SER A 58 -38.87 29.73 -1.19
CA SER A 58 -39.64 30.60 -2.07
C SER A 58 -41.14 30.28 -2.11
N SER A 59 -41.56 29.17 -1.49
CA SER A 59 -42.93 28.66 -1.54
C SER A 59 -43.51 28.48 -0.12
N LEU A 60 -43.48 27.27 0.44
CA LEU A 60 -44.20 26.90 1.65
C LEU A 60 -43.70 27.63 2.91
N PHE A 61 -42.45 28.08 2.94
CA PHE A 61 -41.97 28.94 4.04
C PHE A 61 -42.66 30.31 4.01
N VAL A 62 -42.98 30.83 2.82
CA VAL A 62 -43.69 32.09 2.66
C VAL A 62 -45.16 31.91 3.08
N GLU A 63 -45.80 30.81 2.70
CA GLU A 63 -47.17 30.50 3.12
C GLU A 63 -47.28 30.30 4.63
N GLN A 64 -46.35 29.56 5.24
CA GLN A 64 -46.23 29.44 6.70
C GLN A 64 -46.14 30.84 7.36
N GLY A 65 -45.30 31.72 6.83
CA GLY A 65 -45.09 33.07 7.37
C GLY A 65 -46.29 34.01 7.18
N LYS A 66 -47.12 33.80 6.15
CA LYS A 66 -48.38 34.57 5.97
C LYS A 66 -49.41 34.28 7.05
N MET A 67 -49.39 33.05 7.60
CA MET A 67 -50.29 32.62 8.68
C MET A 67 -49.73 32.92 10.08
N MET A 68 -48.68 33.74 10.17
CA MET A 68 -48.05 34.21 11.39
C MET A 68 -48.25 35.72 11.55
N ASP A 69 -48.03 36.24 12.75
CA ASP A 69 -48.08 37.68 13.01
C ASP A 69 -46.90 38.39 12.33
N THR A 70 -47.25 39.18 11.31
CA THR A 70 -46.33 39.94 10.47
C THR A 70 -46.04 41.34 11.01
N THR A 71 -46.65 41.72 12.13
CA THR A 71 -46.49 43.05 12.73
C THR A 71 -45.40 43.06 13.79
N ILE A 72 -44.52 44.05 13.71
CA ILE A 72 -43.58 44.41 14.78
C ILE A 72 -43.90 45.85 15.17
N ASP A 73 -44.55 46.02 16.32
CA ASP A 73 -45.10 47.28 16.81
C ASP A 73 -46.02 47.98 15.79
N SER A 74 -45.46 48.84 14.94
CA SER A 74 -46.18 49.61 13.90
C SER A 74 -45.79 49.26 12.46
N PHE A 75 -44.80 48.38 12.27
CA PHE A 75 -44.25 48.02 10.98
C PHE A 75 -44.68 46.60 10.57
N LYS A 76 -45.21 46.45 9.35
CA LYS A 76 -45.64 45.16 8.82
C LYS A 76 -44.57 44.59 7.88
N ILE A 77 -44.00 43.44 8.24
CA ILE A 77 -42.99 42.74 7.45
C ILE A 77 -43.69 41.75 6.51
N PRO A 78 -43.56 41.90 5.18
CA PRO A 78 -44.05 40.90 4.24
C PRO A 78 -43.31 39.57 4.44
N ALA A 79 -44.03 38.44 4.51
CA ALA A 79 -43.44 37.12 4.77
C ALA A 79 -42.32 36.75 3.78
N ALA A 80 -42.46 37.12 2.51
CA ALA A 80 -41.43 36.91 1.49
C ALA A 80 -40.08 37.59 1.81
N SER A 81 -40.10 38.67 2.61
CA SER A 81 -38.89 39.42 3.00
C SER A 81 -37.97 38.61 3.90
N LEU A 82 -38.46 37.55 4.56
CA LEU A 82 -37.64 36.70 5.42
C LEU A 82 -36.58 35.91 4.67
N SER A 83 -36.74 35.71 3.36
CA SER A 83 -35.67 35.17 2.49
C SER A 83 -34.37 35.99 2.57
N THR A 84 -34.43 37.27 2.97
CA THR A 84 -33.25 38.10 3.23
C THR A 84 -32.35 37.51 4.32
N PHE A 85 -32.91 36.83 5.32
CA PHE A 85 -32.11 36.18 6.37
C PHE A 85 -31.28 35.01 5.86
N ASN A 86 -31.73 34.31 4.81
CA ASN A 86 -30.92 33.33 4.10
C ASN A 86 -29.69 33.99 3.45
N ILE A 87 -29.89 35.12 2.75
CA ILE A 87 -28.80 35.89 2.13
C ILE A 87 -27.81 36.38 3.19
N ILE A 88 -28.30 36.90 4.32
CA ILE A 88 -27.46 37.32 5.45
C ILE A 88 -26.66 36.13 6.00
N ALA A 89 -27.30 34.96 6.14
CA ALA A 89 -26.63 33.75 6.59
C ALA A 89 -25.51 33.34 5.62
N VAL A 90 -25.73 33.38 4.30
CA VAL A 90 -24.69 33.12 3.29
C VAL A 90 -23.52 34.09 3.43
N ILE A 91 -23.80 35.40 3.56
CA ILE A 91 -22.78 36.44 3.75
C ILE A 91 -21.93 36.19 5.00
N ILE A 92 -22.52 35.63 6.06
CA ILE A 92 -21.83 35.30 7.31
C ILE A 92 -21.05 33.98 7.19
N TRP A 93 -21.67 32.93 6.65
CA TRP A 93 -21.11 31.58 6.62
C TRP A 93 -19.96 31.43 5.63
N VAL A 94 -19.95 32.17 4.51
CA VAL A 94 -18.85 32.09 3.54
C VAL A 94 -17.49 32.48 4.16
N PRO A 95 -17.35 33.66 4.81
CA PRO A 95 -16.11 34.01 5.53
C PRO A 95 -15.79 33.08 6.71
N ILE A 96 -16.80 32.64 7.46
CA ILE A 96 -16.61 31.71 8.58
C ILE A 96 -16.04 30.38 8.07
N TYR A 97 -16.55 29.88 6.95
CA TYR A 97 -16.05 28.66 6.33
C TYR A 97 -14.59 28.83 5.90
N ASP A 98 -14.31 29.84 5.06
CA ASP A 98 -12.99 30.02 4.44
C ASP A 98 -11.89 30.40 5.46
N ARG A 99 -12.19 31.28 6.42
CA ARG A 99 -11.18 31.79 7.36
C ARG A 99 -11.20 31.13 8.73
N GLY A 100 -12.33 30.57 9.14
CA GLY A 100 -12.46 29.90 10.43
C GLY A 100 -12.33 28.39 10.31
N ILE A 101 -13.28 27.79 9.60
CA ILE A 101 -13.46 26.33 9.55
C ILE A 101 -12.32 25.66 8.77
N VAL A 102 -11.97 26.17 7.59
CA VAL A 102 -10.94 25.56 6.73
C VAL A 102 -9.57 25.50 7.41
N PRO A 103 -9.03 26.56 8.04
CA PRO A 103 -7.75 26.48 8.76
C PRO A 103 -7.76 25.51 9.95
N ILE A 104 -8.88 25.41 10.66
CA ILE A 104 -9.04 24.44 11.77
C ILE A 104 -9.09 23.02 11.21
N ALA A 105 -9.89 22.80 10.16
CA ALA A 105 -9.99 21.52 9.48
C ALA A 105 -8.63 21.09 8.92
N ARG A 106 -7.84 22.00 8.32
CA ARG A 106 -6.46 21.75 7.86
C ARG A 106 -5.56 21.28 8.99
N LYS A 107 -5.66 21.89 10.18
CA LYS A 107 -4.87 21.49 11.37
C LYS A 107 -5.27 20.11 11.91
N ILE A 108 -6.55 19.75 11.82
CA ILE A 108 -7.07 18.48 12.35
C ILE A 108 -6.85 17.34 11.35
N THR A 109 -7.09 17.59 10.07
CA THR A 109 -7.09 16.57 9.01
C THR A 109 -5.73 16.44 8.29
N ASN A 110 -4.80 17.37 8.49
CA ASN A 110 -3.57 17.50 7.71
C ASN A 110 -3.78 17.54 6.18
N ASN A 111 -5.01 17.77 5.71
CA ASN A 111 -5.33 17.94 4.30
C ASN A 111 -5.19 19.42 3.93
N VAL A 112 -4.54 19.73 2.81
CA VAL A 112 -4.33 21.10 2.30
C VAL A 112 -5.66 21.83 2.07
N ARG A 113 -6.76 21.12 1.81
CA ARG A 113 -8.10 21.71 1.61
C ARG A 113 -8.97 21.76 2.88
N GLY A 114 -8.59 21.07 3.96
CA GLY A 114 -9.40 20.94 5.17
C GLY A 114 -10.43 19.82 5.07
N PHE A 115 -11.56 20.04 4.41
CA PHE A 115 -12.57 19.00 4.13
C PHE A 115 -12.50 18.55 2.66
N SER A 116 -12.89 17.31 2.36
CA SER A 116 -13.15 16.92 0.96
C SER A 116 -14.44 17.54 0.44
N GLU A 117 -14.59 17.64 -0.88
CA GLU A 117 -15.76 18.24 -1.55
C GLU A 117 -17.04 17.48 -1.17
N LEU A 118 -16.97 16.14 -1.13
CA LEU A 118 -18.08 15.28 -0.70
C LEU A 118 -18.40 15.43 0.79
N GLN A 119 -17.39 15.55 1.67
CA GLN A 119 -17.64 15.80 3.09
C GLN A 119 -18.33 17.15 3.32
N ARG A 120 -17.92 18.16 2.55
CA ARG A 120 -18.52 19.49 2.57
C ARG A 120 -19.99 19.43 2.13
N MET A 121 -20.28 18.72 1.03
CA MET A 121 -21.66 18.50 0.57
C MET A 121 -22.52 17.75 1.59
N GLY A 122 -21.98 16.70 2.21
CA GLY A 122 -22.67 15.92 3.25
C GLY A 122 -23.01 16.73 4.50
N ILE A 123 -22.15 17.66 4.94
CA ILE A 123 -22.45 18.60 6.03
C ILE A 123 -23.66 19.48 5.67
N GLY A 124 -23.71 19.98 4.43
CA GLY A 124 -24.83 20.79 3.96
C GLY A 124 -26.15 19.99 3.88
N LEU A 125 -26.10 18.74 3.43
CA LEU A 125 -27.26 17.83 3.46
C LEU A 125 -27.76 17.61 4.89
N PHE A 126 -26.86 17.40 5.85
CA PHE A 126 -27.23 17.26 7.25
C PHE A 126 -27.88 18.53 7.82
N LEU A 127 -27.33 19.71 7.51
CA LEU A 127 -27.91 20.99 7.91
C LEU A 127 -29.31 21.21 7.30
N SER A 128 -29.55 20.73 6.07
CA SER A 128 -30.86 20.79 5.44
C SER A 128 -31.91 19.94 6.16
N ILE A 129 -31.52 18.80 6.73
CA ILE A 129 -32.40 17.96 7.56
C ILE A 129 -32.80 18.72 8.82
N ILE A 130 -31.82 19.33 9.51
CA ILE A 130 -32.07 20.13 10.71
C ILE A 130 -32.99 21.31 10.37
N CYS A 131 -32.78 21.96 9.23
CA CYS A 131 -33.63 23.06 8.76
C CYS A 131 -35.09 22.61 8.57
N MET A 132 -35.33 21.48 7.88
CA MET A 132 -36.69 20.97 7.66
C MET A 132 -37.34 20.52 8.96
N SER A 133 -36.60 19.90 9.88
CA SER A 133 -37.09 19.57 11.21
C SER A 133 -37.44 20.82 12.03
N ALA A 134 -36.64 21.88 11.96
CA ALA A 134 -36.93 23.15 12.63
C ALA A 134 -38.22 23.80 12.08
N ALA A 135 -38.40 23.78 10.75
CA ALA A 135 -39.62 24.28 10.11
C ALA A 135 -40.87 23.46 10.47
N ALA A 136 -40.73 22.14 10.56
CA ALA A 136 -41.80 21.25 11.01
C ALA A 136 -42.21 21.53 12.46
N LEU A 137 -41.23 21.68 13.37
CA LEU A 137 -41.49 21.98 14.78
C LEU A 137 -42.15 23.35 14.97
N LEU A 138 -41.71 24.35 14.22
CA LEU A 138 -42.33 25.68 14.23
C LEU A 138 -43.79 25.60 13.76
N GLU A 139 -44.05 24.81 12.72
CA GLU A 139 -45.39 24.61 12.19
C GLU A 139 -46.31 23.88 13.16
N THR A 140 -45.82 22.82 13.81
CA THR A 140 -46.56 22.14 14.88
C THR A 140 -46.93 23.11 16.01
N LYS A 141 -46.02 24.05 16.36
CA LYS A 141 -46.30 25.07 17.37
C LYS A 141 -47.35 26.09 16.89
N ARG A 142 -47.28 26.50 15.63
CA ARG A 142 -48.26 27.40 15.00
C ARG A 142 -49.67 26.79 15.02
N LEU A 143 -49.79 25.52 14.63
CA LEU A 143 -51.05 24.77 14.66
C LEU A 143 -51.60 24.61 16.08
N GLN A 144 -50.73 24.35 17.07
CA GLN A 144 -51.16 24.28 18.47
C GLN A 144 -51.81 25.60 18.94
N ILE A 145 -51.23 26.74 18.55
CA ILE A 145 -51.77 28.06 18.87
C ILE A 145 -53.11 28.29 18.14
N ALA A 146 -53.24 27.86 16.88
CA ALA A 146 -54.52 27.92 16.17
C ALA A 146 -55.64 27.18 16.93
N ILE A 147 -55.33 25.99 17.48
CA ILE A 147 -56.26 25.20 18.29
C ILE A 147 -56.59 25.92 19.61
N GLU A 148 -55.58 26.42 20.32
CA GLU A 148 -55.74 27.11 21.61
C GLU A 148 -56.63 28.36 21.52
N PHE A 149 -56.56 29.08 20.41
CA PHE A 149 -57.35 30.28 20.14
C PHE A 149 -58.65 30.02 19.35
N GLY A 150 -58.93 28.76 18.98
CA GLY A 150 -60.13 28.39 18.23
C GLY A 150 -60.18 28.90 16.79
N LEU A 151 -59.01 29.13 16.17
CA LEU A 151 -58.84 29.72 14.83
C LEU A 151 -58.68 28.66 13.72
N VAL A 152 -59.00 27.39 14.00
CA VAL A 152 -58.77 26.27 13.07
C VAL A 152 -59.58 26.44 11.79
N ASP A 153 -60.88 26.73 11.91
CA ASP A 153 -61.79 26.89 10.76
C ASP A 153 -61.73 28.29 10.11
N GLU A 154 -60.90 29.19 10.64
CA GLU A 154 -60.74 30.55 10.14
C GLU A 154 -59.41 30.70 9.40
N ASN A 155 -59.45 31.21 8.17
CA ASN A 155 -58.23 31.50 7.38
C ASN A 155 -57.60 32.85 7.81
N VAL A 156 -57.17 32.91 9.06
CA VAL A 156 -56.55 34.10 9.68
C VAL A 156 -55.20 33.77 10.32
N PRO A 157 -54.25 34.74 10.38
CA PRO A 157 -52.96 34.53 11.01
C PRO A 157 -53.08 34.27 12.52
N VAL A 158 -52.25 33.37 13.05
CA VAL A 158 -52.16 33.12 14.50
C VAL A 158 -51.26 34.16 15.19
N PRO A 159 -51.45 34.42 16.50
CA PRO A 159 -50.62 35.36 17.27
C PRO A 159 -49.22 34.79 17.60
N LEU A 160 -48.49 34.36 16.58
CA LEU A 160 -47.11 33.89 16.66
C LEU A 160 -46.24 34.76 15.76
N SER A 161 -45.24 35.44 16.33
CA SER A 161 -44.38 36.35 15.56
C SER A 161 -43.66 35.63 14.42
N ILE A 162 -43.70 36.23 13.23
CA ILE A 162 -43.01 35.72 12.03
C ILE A 162 -41.48 35.58 12.23
N LEU A 163 -40.89 36.30 13.19
CA LEU A 163 -39.45 36.23 13.49
C LEU A 163 -38.99 34.84 13.93
N TRP A 164 -39.90 33.98 14.40
CA TRP A 164 -39.57 32.59 14.73
C TRP A 164 -39.14 31.75 13.51
N GLN A 165 -39.34 32.24 12.29
CA GLN A 165 -38.80 31.63 11.07
C GLN A 165 -37.31 31.98 10.82
N ILE A 166 -36.70 32.93 11.53
CA ILE A 166 -35.29 33.28 11.30
C ILE A 166 -34.33 32.07 11.42
N PRO A 167 -34.44 31.19 12.43
CA PRO A 167 -33.55 30.04 12.57
C PRO A 167 -33.58 29.08 11.37
N GLN A 168 -34.75 28.77 10.79
CA GLN A 168 -34.83 27.89 9.62
C GLN A 168 -34.21 28.54 8.38
N TYR A 169 -34.46 29.84 8.12
CA TYR A 169 -33.81 30.54 7.00
C TYR A 169 -32.29 30.64 7.20
N PHE A 170 -31.81 30.82 8.43
CA PHE A 170 -30.38 30.89 8.73
C PHE A 170 -29.69 29.53 8.57
N LEU A 171 -30.32 28.45 9.00
CA LEU A 171 -29.84 27.08 8.82
C LEU A 171 -29.82 26.68 7.34
N LEU A 172 -30.85 27.08 6.58
CA LEU A 172 -30.89 26.85 5.14
C LEU A 172 -29.74 27.57 4.43
N GLY A 173 -29.43 28.81 4.82
CA GLY A 173 -28.32 29.56 4.24
C GLY A 173 -26.94 28.98 4.60
N ALA A 174 -26.80 28.37 5.77
CA ALA A 174 -25.63 27.56 6.09
C ALA A 174 -25.55 26.35 5.15
N ALA A 175 -26.65 25.59 5.03
CA ALA A 175 -26.72 24.42 4.17
C ALA A 175 -26.40 24.77 2.69
N GLU A 176 -26.88 25.91 2.21
CA GLU A 176 -26.59 26.48 0.89
C GLU A 176 -25.08 26.61 0.63
N VAL A 177 -24.34 27.22 1.56
CA VAL A 177 -22.89 27.45 1.44
C VAL A 177 -22.09 26.15 1.42
N PHE A 178 -22.55 25.14 2.15
CA PHE A 178 -21.88 23.84 2.21
C PHE A 178 -22.20 22.97 0.99
N THR A 179 -23.46 22.95 0.54
CA THR A 179 -23.89 22.09 -0.57
C THR A 179 -23.63 22.71 -1.94
N PHE A 180 -24.10 23.93 -2.24
CA PHE A 180 -23.95 24.48 -3.61
C PHE A 180 -22.51 24.83 -3.95
N VAL A 181 -21.76 25.42 -3.03
CA VAL A 181 -20.35 25.74 -3.29
C VAL A 181 -19.54 24.46 -3.43
N GLY A 182 -19.77 23.46 -2.57
CA GLY A 182 -19.12 22.14 -2.68
C GLY A 182 -19.50 21.42 -3.97
N GLN A 183 -20.75 21.50 -4.39
CA GLN A 183 -21.22 20.95 -5.65
C GLN A 183 -20.53 21.62 -6.84
N HIS A 184 -20.51 22.96 -6.92
CA HIS A 184 -19.84 23.66 -8.00
C HIS A 184 -18.34 23.34 -8.09
N GLU A 185 -17.66 23.28 -6.94
CA GLU A 185 -16.25 22.89 -6.84
C GLU A 185 -16.03 21.45 -7.33
N PHE A 186 -16.85 20.50 -6.87
CA PHE A 186 -16.80 19.09 -7.28
C PHE A 186 -17.01 18.92 -8.79
N PHE A 187 -18.06 19.52 -9.36
CA PHE A 187 -18.36 19.41 -10.80
C PHE A 187 -17.30 20.09 -11.66
N TYR A 188 -16.68 21.17 -11.18
CA TYR A 188 -15.63 21.84 -11.92
C TYR A 188 -14.32 21.02 -11.94
N GLU A 189 -13.95 20.41 -10.81
CA GLU A 189 -12.72 19.64 -10.71
C GLU A 189 -12.80 18.24 -11.33
N GLN A 190 -13.94 17.56 -11.19
CA GLN A 190 -14.12 16.20 -11.73
C GLN A 190 -14.49 16.21 -13.23
N ALA A 191 -14.82 17.36 -13.79
CA ALA A 191 -15.17 17.45 -15.20
C ALA A 191 -13.95 17.25 -16.11
N PRO A 192 -14.12 16.49 -17.21
CA PRO A 192 -13.15 16.52 -18.30
C PRO A 192 -12.96 17.94 -18.83
N ASP A 193 -11.73 18.27 -19.24
CA ASP A 193 -11.36 19.61 -19.70
C ASP A 193 -12.26 20.13 -20.85
N THR A 194 -12.69 19.23 -21.73
CA THR A 194 -13.56 19.50 -22.88
C THR A 194 -15.04 19.70 -22.51
N MET A 195 -15.45 19.27 -21.31
CA MET A 195 -16.86 19.25 -20.85
C MET A 195 -17.11 20.07 -19.59
N ARG A 196 -16.14 20.88 -19.11
CA ARG A 196 -16.30 21.68 -17.88
C ARG A 196 -17.53 22.57 -17.88
N SER A 197 -17.84 23.23 -19.00
CA SER A 197 -19.04 24.06 -19.13
C SER A 197 -20.32 23.24 -19.07
N PHE A 198 -20.33 22.04 -19.68
CA PHE A 198 -21.46 21.12 -19.61
C PHE A 198 -21.68 20.57 -18.19
N CYS A 199 -20.62 20.15 -17.50
CA CYS A 199 -20.69 19.70 -16.10
C CYS A 199 -21.11 20.84 -15.15
N SER A 200 -20.67 22.07 -15.40
CA SER A 200 -21.15 23.25 -14.67
C SER A 200 -22.64 23.50 -14.93
N ALA A 201 -23.11 23.31 -16.17
CA ALA A 201 -24.53 23.38 -16.50
C ALA A 201 -25.34 22.23 -15.85
N LEU A 202 -24.76 21.04 -15.68
CA LEU A 202 -25.40 19.97 -14.90
C LEU A 202 -25.65 20.40 -13.45
N ALA A 203 -24.70 21.08 -12.79
CA ALA A 203 -24.92 21.60 -11.44
C ALA A 203 -26.11 22.57 -11.37
N LEU A 204 -26.27 23.44 -12.38
CA LEU A 204 -27.43 24.33 -12.49
C LEU A 204 -28.73 23.57 -12.81
N LEU A 205 -28.65 22.51 -13.64
CA LEU A 205 -29.78 21.64 -13.97
C LEU A 205 -30.34 20.95 -12.72
N THR A 206 -29.50 20.65 -11.73
CA THR A 206 -29.94 20.11 -10.42
C THR A 206 -30.99 21.01 -9.76
N ASN A 207 -30.82 22.34 -9.83
CA ASN A 207 -31.78 23.29 -9.27
C ASN A 207 -33.13 23.23 -10.01
N SER A 208 -33.11 23.19 -11.34
CA SER A 208 -34.36 23.05 -12.13
C SER A 208 -35.09 21.74 -11.81
N LEU A 209 -34.38 20.62 -11.75
CA LEU A 209 -34.96 19.32 -11.43
C LEU A 209 -35.45 19.26 -9.98
N GLY A 210 -34.76 19.92 -9.04
CA GLY A 210 -35.21 20.05 -7.66
C GLY A 210 -36.53 20.81 -7.54
N ASN A 211 -36.70 21.90 -8.29
CA ASN A 211 -37.98 22.63 -8.34
C ASN A 211 -39.12 21.78 -8.93
N TYR A 212 -38.86 21.04 -10.02
CA TYR A 212 -39.84 20.11 -10.57
C TYR A 212 -40.17 18.96 -9.61
N LEU A 213 -39.15 18.41 -8.94
CA LEU A 213 -39.34 17.36 -7.94
C LEU A 213 -40.16 17.88 -6.75
N SER A 214 -39.89 19.09 -6.26
CA SER A 214 -40.71 19.74 -5.23
C SER A 214 -42.16 19.85 -5.67
N SER A 215 -42.41 20.36 -6.88
CA SER A 215 -43.78 20.46 -7.41
C SER A 215 -44.46 19.10 -7.51
N LEU A 216 -43.74 18.07 -7.97
CA LEU A 216 -44.23 16.70 -8.06
C LEU A 216 -44.59 16.13 -6.68
N ILE A 217 -43.72 16.33 -5.68
CA ILE A 217 -43.96 15.88 -4.30
C ILE A 217 -45.20 16.57 -3.75
N VAL A 218 -45.36 17.88 -3.94
CA VAL A 218 -46.55 18.63 -3.52
C VAL A 218 -47.81 18.05 -4.18
N THR A 219 -47.82 17.85 -5.50
CA THR A 219 -48.98 17.29 -6.22
C THR A 219 -49.32 15.86 -5.77
N ILE A 220 -48.31 15.02 -5.52
CA ILE A 220 -48.53 13.65 -5.03
C ILE A 220 -49.11 13.67 -3.62
N VAL A 221 -48.53 14.48 -2.71
CA VAL A 221 -49.02 14.62 -1.34
C VAL A 221 -50.45 15.15 -1.34
N ASP A 222 -50.73 16.18 -2.13
CA ASP A 222 -52.08 16.74 -2.26
C ASP A 222 -53.08 15.69 -2.75
N CYS A 223 -52.77 14.98 -3.84
CA CYS A 223 -53.64 13.94 -4.39
C CYS A 223 -53.88 12.77 -3.42
N ILE A 224 -52.89 12.40 -2.61
CA ILE A 224 -53.01 11.29 -1.64
C ILE A 224 -53.82 11.74 -0.42
N THR A 225 -53.56 12.95 0.07
CA THR A 225 -54.10 13.42 1.35
C THR A 225 -55.53 13.95 1.24
N THR A 226 -55.98 14.32 0.04
CA THR A 226 -57.35 14.77 -0.25
C THR A 226 -58.30 13.63 -0.68
N LYS A 227 -57.77 12.40 -0.89
CA LYS A 227 -58.49 11.28 -1.52
C LYS A 227 -59.77 10.82 -0.80
N ASP A 228 -59.84 11.03 0.52
CA ASP A 228 -60.98 10.62 1.36
C ASP A 228 -61.89 11.81 1.75
N GLY A 229 -61.77 12.95 1.06
CA GLY A 229 -62.55 14.17 1.36
C GLY A 229 -62.00 15.00 2.52
N ASN A 230 -60.78 14.71 2.98
CA ASN A 230 -60.05 15.51 3.97
C ASN A 230 -59.46 16.77 3.32
N SER A 231 -59.20 17.80 4.13
CA SER A 231 -58.58 19.08 3.72
C SER A 231 -57.17 18.95 3.13
N GLY A 232 -56.51 17.79 3.31
CA GLY A 232 -55.16 17.53 2.81
C GLY A 232 -54.05 18.12 3.69
N TRP A 233 -52.79 17.77 3.44
CA TRP A 233 -51.65 18.33 4.20
C TRP A 233 -51.37 19.80 3.85
N ILE A 234 -51.70 20.22 2.62
CA ILE A 234 -51.49 21.58 2.10
C ILE A 234 -52.86 22.10 1.65
N SER A 235 -53.70 22.46 2.62
CA SER A 235 -55.05 23.01 2.39
C SER A 235 -55.01 24.51 2.04
N ASP A 236 -56.05 25.01 1.38
CA ASP A 236 -56.28 26.46 1.17
C ASP A 236 -56.36 27.22 2.51
N ASN A 237 -56.87 26.56 3.57
CA ASN A 237 -56.77 27.02 4.94
C ASN A 237 -55.61 26.28 5.64
N LEU A 238 -54.46 26.93 5.77
CA LEU A 238 -53.28 26.36 6.44
C LEU A 238 -53.55 26.03 7.92
N ASN A 239 -54.58 26.58 8.56
CA ASN A 239 -54.94 26.25 9.94
C ASN A 239 -55.62 24.87 10.06
N GLU A 240 -56.25 24.38 8.99
CA GLU A 240 -56.81 23.02 8.88
C GLU A 240 -55.82 22.00 8.30
N GLY A 241 -54.82 22.48 7.56
CA GLY A 241 -53.80 21.65 6.93
C GLY A 241 -52.65 21.25 7.89
N HIS A 242 -52.00 20.13 7.59
CA HIS A 242 -50.84 19.63 8.34
C HIS A 242 -49.54 19.81 7.55
N LEU A 243 -49.13 21.07 7.38
CA LEU A 243 -47.89 21.43 6.69
C LEU A 243 -46.64 20.88 7.40
N ASP A 244 -46.71 20.63 8.70
CA ASP A 244 -45.65 20.02 9.50
C ASP A 244 -45.30 18.59 9.03
N TYR A 245 -46.29 17.80 8.61
CA TYR A 245 -46.06 16.47 8.03
C TYR A 245 -45.31 16.54 6.69
N PHE A 246 -45.57 17.57 5.89
CA PHE A 246 -44.83 17.79 4.65
C PHE A 246 -43.36 18.13 4.91
N PHE A 247 -43.06 18.98 5.90
CA PHE A 247 -41.68 19.28 6.29
C PHE A 247 -40.97 18.04 6.88
N TRP A 248 -41.66 17.21 7.66
CA TRP A 248 -41.10 15.93 8.13
C TRP A 248 -40.84 14.94 6.99
N LEU A 249 -41.70 14.88 5.98
CA LEU A 249 -41.48 14.07 4.78
C LEU A 249 -40.21 14.51 4.05
N LEU A 250 -40.00 15.82 3.85
CA LEU A 250 -38.80 16.36 3.23
C LEU A 250 -37.53 16.10 4.07
N ALA A 251 -37.63 16.18 5.40
CA ALA A 251 -36.54 15.81 6.31
C ALA A 251 -36.19 14.31 6.16
N GLY A 252 -37.21 13.44 6.09
CA GLY A 252 -37.04 12.01 5.89
C GLY A 252 -36.42 11.65 4.53
N LEU A 253 -36.88 12.27 3.44
CA LEU A 253 -36.29 12.10 2.11
C LEU A 253 -34.83 12.58 2.06
N SER A 254 -34.52 13.68 2.74
CA SER A 254 -33.14 14.20 2.86
C SER A 254 -32.24 13.27 3.67
N PHE A 255 -32.79 12.62 4.70
CA PHE A 255 -32.08 11.58 5.47
C PHE A 255 -31.80 10.32 4.64
N VAL A 256 -32.78 9.84 3.87
CA VAL A 256 -32.59 8.71 2.94
C VAL A 256 -31.55 9.06 1.88
N ASN A 257 -31.57 10.28 1.36
CA ASN A 257 -30.58 10.78 0.40
C ASN A 257 -29.16 10.73 0.97
N MET A 258 -28.97 11.20 2.20
CA MET A 258 -27.68 11.19 2.90
C MET A 258 -27.16 9.76 3.14
N LEU A 259 -28.05 8.78 3.39
CA LEU A 259 -27.66 7.37 3.54
C LEU A 259 -27.25 6.71 2.21
N SER A 260 -27.69 7.25 1.07
CA SER A 260 -27.33 6.73 -0.26
C SER A 260 -25.92 7.15 -0.72
N GLU A 261 -25.25 8.03 0.04
CA GLU A 261 -23.96 8.65 -0.31
C GLU A 261 -22.73 7.78 0.01
N ASP A 262 -22.89 6.62 0.66
CA ASP A 262 -21.80 5.63 0.75
C ASP A 262 -21.65 4.93 -0.62
N SER A 263 -20.56 5.20 -1.34
CA SER A 263 -20.21 4.46 -2.55
C SER A 263 -20.19 2.95 -2.24
N LEU A 264 -21.17 2.20 -2.75
CA LEU A 264 -21.33 0.77 -2.42
C LEU A 264 -20.09 -0.07 -2.80
N HIS A 265 -19.37 0.38 -3.83
CA HIS A 265 -18.25 -0.32 -4.44
C HIS A 265 -16.92 0.41 -4.25
N THR A 266 -15.83 -0.34 -4.28
CA THR A 266 -14.46 0.17 -4.23
C THR A 266 -14.10 0.98 -5.48
N GLY A 267 -13.31 2.04 -5.31
CA GLY A 267 -12.86 2.93 -6.38
C GLY A 267 -11.60 2.48 -7.10
N ASP A 268 -10.83 1.57 -6.48
CA ASP A 268 -9.54 1.06 -6.94
C ASP A 268 -9.62 -0.08 -7.99
N GLY A 269 -10.82 -0.45 -8.41
CA GLY A 269 -11.04 -1.52 -9.39
C GLY A 269 -10.90 -2.95 -8.83
N SER A 270 -10.81 -3.11 -7.50
CA SER A 270 -10.77 -4.42 -6.85
C SER A 270 -12.08 -5.21 -7.08
N VAL A 271 -11.93 -6.54 -7.17
CA VAL A 271 -13.05 -7.47 -7.36
C VAL A 271 -13.21 -8.42 -6.18
N ASN A 272 -14.43 -8.93 -5.98
CA ASN A 272 -14.71 -10.03 -5.06
C ASN A 272 -14.32 -11.38 -5.70
N ILE A 273 -14.53 -12.49 -4.97
CA ILE A 273 -14.22 -13.85 -5.45
C ILE A 273 -14.98 -14.22 -6.74
N ASN A 274 -16.17 -13.66 -6.95
CA ASN A 274 -17.00 -13.88 -8.13
C ASN A 274 -16.55 -13.05 -9.35
N GLY A 275 -15.54 -12.19 -9.20
CA GLY A 275 -15.04 -11.30 -10.24
C GLY A 275 -15.88 -10.03 -10.44
N GLU A 276 -16.85 -9.78 -9.57
CA GLU A 276 -17.67 -8.56 -9.52
C GLU A 276 -16.95 -7.49 -8.70
N ARG A 277 -17.35 -6.21 -8.84
CA ARG A 277 -16.72 -5.13 -8.08
C ARG A 277 -16.91 -5.33 -6.57
N ALA A 278 -15.82 -5.21 -5.82
CA ALA A 278 -15.81 -5.42 -4.38
C ALA A 278 -16.74 -4.42 -3.67
N VAL A 279 -17.59 -4.92 -2.78
CA VAL A 279 -18.48 -4.09 -1.93
C VAL A 279 -17.71 -3.68 -0.69
N LYS A 280 -17.60 -2.36 -0.43
CA LYS A 280 -16.76 -1.81 0.64
C LYS A 280 -17.11 -2.36 2.03
N LYS A 281 -18.40 -2.53 2.32
CA LYS A 281 -18.90 -2.98 3.64
C LYS A 281 -18.70 -4.50 3.89
N GLU A 282 -18.65 -5.30 2.84
CA GLU A 282 -18.65 -6.77 2.93
C GLU A 282 -17.26 -7.39 2.76
N THR A 283 -16.37 -6.71 2.03
CA THR A 283 -15.06 -7.26 1.63
C THR A 283 -13.91 -6.35 2.07
N GLY A 284 -12.73 -6.93 2.29
CA GLY A 284 -11.49 -6.22 2.62
C GLY A 284 -11.42 -5.72 4.06
N SER A 285 -10.74 -4.59 4.25
CA SER A 285 -10.51 -3.94 5.54
C SER A 285 -9.80 -4.84 6.58
N TRP A 286 -9.77 -4.41 7.83
CA TRP A 286 -9.11 -5.08 8.94
C TRP A 286 -9.57 -6.52 9.16
N LYS A 287 -10.85 -6.83 8.90
CA LYS A 287 -11.41 -8.19 9.03
C LYS A 287 -10.63 -9.19 8.17
N SER A 288 -10.36 -8.80 6.92
CA SER A 288 -9.60 -9.61 5.97
C SER A 288 -8.12 -9.67 6.33
N CYS A 289 -7.55 -8.54 6.76
CA CYS A 289 -6.14 -8.45 7.15
C CYS A 289 -5.78 -9.36 8.32
N LEU A 290 -6.68 -9.61 9.27
CA LEU A 290 -6.42 -10.52 10.40
C LEU A 290 -6.04 -11.93 9.93
N PHE A 291 -6.67 -12.44 8.87
CA PHE A 291 -6.31 -13.74 8.30
C PHE A 291 -4.92 -13.69 7.66
N VAL A 292 -4.62 -12.65 6.89
CA VAL A 292 -3.29 -12.46 6.28
C VAL A 292 -2.19 -12.36 7.34
N LEU A 293 -2.45 -11.64 8.45
CA LEU A 293 -1.53 -11.53 9.59
C LEU A 293 -1.27 -12.89 10.25
N GLY A 294 -2.32 -13.68 10.51
CA GLY A 294 -2.20 -15.01 11.09
C GLY A 294 -1.44 -15.98 10.19
N THR A 295 -1.73 -15.96 8.88
CA THR A 295 -1.01 -16.73 7.86
C THR A 295 0.48 -16.38 7.85
N LEU A 296 0.83 -15.08 7.83
CA LEU A 296 2.22 -14.64 7.87
C LEU A 296 2.93 -15.03 9.16
N PHE A 297 2.27 -14.90 10.32
CA PHE A 297 2.84 -15.32 11.60
C PHE A 297 3.27 -16.79 11.56
N CYS A 298 2.38 -17.66 11.07
CA CYS A 298 2.64 -19.09 10.95
C CYS A 298 3.78 -19.40 9.97
N GLU A 299 3.84 -18.69 8.84
CA GLU A 299 4.92 -18.80 7.86
C GLU A 299 6.27 -18.46 8.45
N ARG A 300 6.36 -17.31 9.14
CA ARG A 300 7.60 -16.83 9.73
C ARG A 300 8.09 -17.75 10.83
N LEU A 301 7.18 -18.25 11.67
CA LEU A 301 7.52 -19.21 12.71
C LEU A 301 8.15 -20.49 12.11
N ALA A 302 7.52 -21.08 11.09
CA ALA A 302 8.01 -22.30 10.46
C ALA A 302 9.31 -22.07 9.66
N TYR A 303 9.43 -20.96 8.94
CA TYR A 303 10.63 -20.63 8.17
C TYR A 303 11.84 -20.47 9.08
N TYR A 304 11.74 -19.66 10.15
CA TYR A 304 12.86 -19.43 11.04
C TYR A 304 13.26 -20.68 11.80
N GLY A 305 12.32 -21.58 12.14
CA GLY A 305 12.63 -22.78 12.92
C GLY A 305 13.59 -23.68 12.17
N ILE A 306 13.27 -23.92 10.91
CA ILE A 306 14.13 -24.66 10.00
C ILE A 306 15.42 -23.87 9.72
N ALA A 307 15.32 -22.60 9.32
CA ALA A 307 16.45 -21.86 8.77
C ALA A 307 17.54 -21.53 9.81
N THR A 308 17.20 -21.26 11.07
CA THR A 308 18.17 -20.81 12.08
C THR A 308 19.02 -21.95 12.62
N ASN A 309 18.45 -23.15 12.71
CA ASN A 309 19.12 -24.30 13.31
C ASN A 309 19.57 -25.34 12.27
N LEU A 310 19.39 -25.05 10.97
CA LEU A 310 19.74 -25.95 9.87
C LEU A 310 21.20 -26.40 9.90
N VAL A 311 22.13 -25.48 10.20
CA VAL A 311 23.57 -25.81 10.23
C VAL A 311 23.85 -26.89 11.27
N THR A 312 23.16 -26.84 12.41
CA THR A 312 23.24 -27.83 13.47
C THR A 312 22.66 -29.17 13.06
N TYR A 313 21.55 -29.19 12.35
CA TYR A 313 21.02 -30.44 11.80
C TYR A 313 22.03 -31.10 10.85
N LEU A 314 22.61 -30.32 9.93
CA LEU A 314 23.56 -30.82 8.94
C LEU A 314 24.85 -31.38 9.59
N THR A 315 25.38 -30.70 10.60
CA THR A 315 26.62 -31.14 11.29
C THR A 315 26.37 -32.31 12.25
N THR A 316 25.26 -32.30 13.01
CA THR A 316 25.01 -33.30 14.06
C THR A 316 24.24 -34.53 13.60
N LYS A 317 23.28 -34.39 12.68
CA LYS A 317 22.42 -35.49 12.21
C LYS A 317 22.83 -36.07 10.86
N LEU A 318 23.19 -35.22 9.90
CA LEU A 318 23.69 -35.68 8.60
C LEU A 318 25.21 -35.87 8.57
N HIS A 319 25.90 -35.58 9.69
CA HIS A 319 27.35 -35.73 9.84
C HIS A 319 28.14 -35.07 8.71
N GLN A 320 27.65 -33.94 8.20
CA GLN A 320 28.38 -33.16 7.20
C GLN A 320 29.53 -32.41 7.87
N GLY A 321 30.66 -32.31 7.16
CA GLY A 321 31.73 -31.41 7.57
C GLY A 321 31.27 -29.95 7.63
N LEU A 322 31.90 -29.16 8.50
CA LEU A 322 31.50 -27.79 8.82
C LEU A 322 31.36 -26.90 7.59
N VAL A 323 32.33 -27.00 6.68
CA VAL A 323 32.40 -26.27 5.41
C VAL A 323 31.19 -26.63 4.52
N SER A 324 30.90 -27.92 4.37
CA SER A 324 29.78 -28.41 3.58
C SER A 324 28.43 -28.02 4.18
N ALA A 325 28.29 -28.09 5.50
CA ALA A 325 27.07 -27.67 6.20
C ALA A 325 26.81 -26.17 6.01
N ALA A 326 27.79 -25.31 6.29
CA ALA A 326 27.68 -23.86 6.12
C ALA A 326 27.38 -23.47 4.65
N LYS A 327 28.02 -24.16 3.70
CA LYS A 327 27.75 -24.01 2.26
C LYS A 327 26.29 -24.35 1.90
N ASN A 328 25.77 -25.46 2.43
CA ASN A 328 24.40 -25.90 2.16
C ASN A 328 23.37 -24.96 2.79
N VAL A 329 23.60 -24.46 4.01
CA VAL A 329 22.73 -23.46 4.66
C VAL A 329 22.66 -22.17 3.85
N THR A 330 23.82 -21.61 3.50
CA THR A 330 23.88 -20.38 2.69
C THR A 330 23.27 -20.59 1.31
N THR A 331 23.46 -21.75 0.68
CA THR A 331 22.82 -22.08 -0.62
C THR A 331 21.30 -22.18 -0.50
N PHE A 332 20.77 -22.82 0.56
CA PHE A 332 19.34 -22.89 0.85
C PHE A 332 18.75 -21.48 1.05
N GLN A 333 19.35 -20.68 1.93
CA GLN A 333 18.89 -19.31 2.19
C GLN A 333 18.98 -18.46 0.92
N GLY A 334 20.07 -18.56 0.17
CA GLY A 334 20.23 -17.91 -1.12
C GLY A 334 19.08 -18.24 -2.08
N THR A 335 18.68 -19.50 -2.12
CA THR A 335 17.57 -19.98 -2.96
C THR A 335 16.22 -19.45 -2.47
N CYS A 336 15.97 -19.42 -1.16
CA CYS A 336 14.76 -18.83 -0.56
C CYS A 336 14.56 -17.34 -0.89
N TYR A 337 15.64 -16.62 -1.22
CA TYR A 337 15.61 -15.21 -1.62
C TYR A 337 15.77 -15.00 -3.13
N LEU A 338 16.00 -16.07 -3.91
CA LEU A 338 15.99 -16.05 -5.38
C LEU A 338 14.60 -16.33 -5.96
N THR A 339 13.90 -17.31 -5.39
CA THR A 339 12.55 -17.74 -5.80
C THR A 339 11.45 -16.68 -5.67
N PRO A 340 11.56 -15.57 -4.89
CA PRO A 340 10.65 -14.43 -5.01
C PRO A 340 10.49 -13.86 -6.42
N LEU A 341 11.53 -13.90 -7.26
CA LEU A 341 11.42 -13.45 -8.65
C LEU A 341 10.44 -14.32 -9.46
N ILE A 342 10.40 -15.62 -9.16
CA ILE A 342 9.48 -16.58 -9.77
C ILE A 342 8.06 -16.31 -9.27
N GLY A 343 7.88 -16.16 -7.96
CA GLY A 343 6.58 -15.86 -7.36
C GLY A 343 5.96 -14.56 -7.87
N SER A 344 6.74 -13.47 -7.88
CA SER A 344 6.28 -12.17 -8.41
C SER A 344 5.93 -12.24 -9.90
N PHE A 345 6.72 -12.93 -10.72
CA PHE A 345 6.40 -13.11 -12.13
C PHE A 345 5.06 -13.83 -12.34
N PHE A 346 4.81 -14.94 -11.64
CA PHE A 346 3.54 -15.66 -11.77
C PHE A 346 2.35 -14.86 -11.25
N ALA A 347 2.52 -14.14 -10.13
CA ALA A 347 1.49 -13.30 -9.55
C ALA A 347 1.08 -12.15 -10.47
N ASP A 348 2.06 -11.45 -11.05
CA ASP A 348 1.80 -10.25 -11.85
C ASP A 348 1.45 -10.56 -13.32
N ALA A 349 1.90 -11.71 -13.86
CA ALA A 349 1.70 -12.05 -15.27
C ALA A 349 0.51 -12.99 -15.53
N TYR A 350 0.19 -13.92 -14.62
CA TYR A 350 -0.75 -15.02 -14.93
C TYR A 350 -1.81 -15.27 -13.85
N LEU A 351 -1.39 -15.69 -12.65
CA LEU A 351 -2.28 -16.31 -11.66
C LEU A 351 -2.98 -15.30 -10.74
N GLY A 352 -2.42 -14.09 -10.61
CA GLY A 352 -2.78 -13.16 -9.54
C GLY A 352 -2.15 -13.54 -8.20
N ARG A 353 -2.11 -12.59 -7.27
CA ARG A 353 -1.43 -12.73 -5.97
C ARG A 353 -2.02 -13.86 -5.11
N TYR A 354 -3.35 -13.96 -5.03
CA TYR A 354 -4.03 -14.99 -4.23
C TYR A 354 -3.69 -16.42 -4.64
N TRP A 355 -3.87 -16.77 -5.91
CA TRP A 355 -3.61 -18.13 -6.40
C TRP A 355 -2.13 -18.48 -6.33
N THR A 356 -1.25 -17.50 -6.56
CA THR A 356 0.20 -17.68 -6.39
C THR A 356 0.54 -18.04 -4.95
N ILE A 357 -0.01 -17.31 -3.96
CA ILE A 357 0.17 -17.63 -2.54
C ILE A 357 -0.35 -19.04 -2.23
N ALA A 358 -1.58 -19.37 -2.67
CA ALA A 358 -2.21 -20.66 -2.39
C ALA A 358 -1.39 -21.86 -2.91
N VAL A 359 -0.94 -21.80 -4.17
CA VAL A 359 -0.14 -22.88 -4.78
C VAL A 359 1.20 -23.03 -4.08
N LEU A 360 1.89 -21.92 -3.81
CA LEU A 360 3.22 -21.95 -3.19
C LEU A 360 3.17 -22.38 -1.72
N TYR A 361 2.09 -22.07 -0.99
CA TYR A 361 1.84 -22.61 0.34
C TYR A 361 1.66 -24.12 0.32
N GLY A 362 0.95 -24.66 -0.67
CA GLY A 362 0.83 -26.10 -0.89
C GLY A 362 2.19 -26.75 -1.13
N ILE A 363 3.03 -26.15 -1.98
CA ILE A 363 4.41 -26.62 -2.24
C ILE A 363 5.25 -26.55 -0.95
N TYR A 364 5.09 -25.51 -0.14
CA TYR A 364 5.77 -25.39 1.15
C TYR A 364 5.36 -26.53 2.09
N LEU A 365 4.05 -26.79 2.24
CA LEU A 365 3.56 -27.89 3.07
C LEU A 365 4.10 -29.25 2.60
N ILE A 366 4.13 -29.50 1.29
CA ILE A 366 4.71 -30.74 0.74
C ILE A 366 6.20 -30.82 1.09
N GLY A 367 6.95 -29.73 0.92
CA GLY A 367 8.38 -29.69 1.24
C GLY A 367 8.67 -29.99 2.70
N ILE A 368 7.89 -29.43 3.64
CA ILE A 368 8.08 -29.66 5.07
C ILE A 368 7.63 -31.06 5.51
N CYS A 369 6.59 -31.61 4.90
CA CYS A 369 6.22 -33.02 5.12
C CYS A 369 7.31 -33.98 4.62
N ILE A 370 7.92 -33.71 3.47
CA ILE A 370 9.06 -34.49 2.96
C ILE A 370 10.26 -34.38 3.92
N LEU A 371 10.53 -33.17 4.43
CA LEU A 371 11.60 -32.94 5.38
C LEU A 371 11.36 -33.71 6.70
N PHE A 372 10.14 -33.69 7.23
CA PHE A 372 9.74 -34.49 8.39
C PHE A 372 9.90 -36.01 8.14
N LEU A 373 9.46 -36.49 6.97
CA LEU A 373 9.57 -37.90 6.61
C LEU A 373 11.01 -38.37 6.37
N SER A 374 11.92 -37.45 6.01
CA SER A 374 13.32 -37.78 5.73
C SER A 374 14.03 -38.47 6.90
N GLU A 375 13.59 -38.25 8.15
CA GLU A 375 14.17 -38.91 9.33
C GLU A 375 13.88 -40.41 9.41
N THR A 376 12.87 -40.91 8.68
CA THR A 376 12.39 -42.30 8.80
C THR A 376 12.71 -43.18 7.59
N ILE A 377 13.25 -42.61 6.50
CA ILE A 377 13.39 -43.28 5.20
C ILE A 377 14.88 -43.54 4.84
N PRO A 378 15.23 -44.71 4.25
CA PRO A 378 16.55 -44.93 3.66
C PRO A 378 16.80 -43.98 2.46
N ALA A 379 17.98 -43.36 2.38
CA ALA A 379 18.31 -42.19 1.54
C ALA A 379 17.94 -40.81 2.14
N GLN A 380 18.03 -40.70 3.47
CA GLN A 380 17.81 -39.49 4.27
C GLN A 380 18.33 -38.19 3.64
N SER A 381 19.58 -38.16 3.12
CA SER A 381 20.16 -36.92 2.56
C SER A 381 19.45 -36.41 1.29
N ALA A 382 19.14 -37.29 0.32
CA ALA A 382 18.53 -36.86 -0.94
C ALA A 382 17.08 -36.38 -0.74
N VAL A 383 16.32 -37.12 0.09
CA VAL A 383 14.95 -36.76 0.47
C VAL A 383 14.93 -35.45 1.27
N PHE A 384 15.89 -35.27 2.18
CA PHE A 384 16.05 -34.03 2.94
C PHE A 384 16.27 -32.82 2.04
N PHE A 385 17.23 -32.88 1.11
CA PHE A 385 17.49 -31.76 0.19
C PHE A 385 16.32 -31.49 -0.76
N LEU A 386 15.60 -32.52 -1.21
CA LEU A 386 14.38 -32.34 -2.00
C LEU A 386 13.32 -31.55 -1.21
N GLY A 387 13.07 -31.94 0.04
CA GLY A 387 12.15 -31.21 0.92
C GLY A 387 12.63 -29.77 1.17
N LEU A 388 13.92 -29.60 1.43
CA LEU A 388 14.54 -28.30 1.69
C LEU A 388 14.41 -27.32 0.50
N TYR A 389 14.63 -27.78 -0.74
CA TYR A 389 14.48 -26.91 -1.92
C TYR A 389 13.01 -26.67 -2.32
N LEU A 390 12.10 -27.60 -2.02
CA LEU A 390 10.66 -27.35 -2.14
C LEU A 390 10.19 -26.29 -1.14
N ILE A 391 10.69 -26.33 0.10
CA ILE A 391 10.48 -25.26 1.08
C ILE A 391 11.00 -23.93 0.53
N ALA A 392 12.22 -23.91 -0.04
CA ALA A 392 12.79 -22.69 -0.61
C ALA A 392 11.95 -22.10 -1.75
N LEU A 393 11.37 -22.95 -2.60
CA LEU A 393 10.43 -22.54 -3.64
C LEU A 393 9.14 -21.97 -3.04
N GLY A 394 8.57 -22.66 -2.06
CA GLY A 394 7.33 -22.25 -1.37
C GLY A 394 7.48 -20.92 -0.64
N THR A 395 8.34 -20.84 0.39
CA THR A 395 8.52 -19.62 1.20
C THR A 395 8.95 -18.43 0.34
N GLY A 396 9.91 -18.62 -0.56
CA GLY A 396 10.44 -17.52 -1.35
C GLY A 396 9.42 -16.95 -2.33
N GLY A 397 8.60 -17.78 -2.98
CA GLY A 397 7.55 -17.27 -3.86
C GLY A 397 6.37 -16.60 -3.12
N ILE A 398 6.11 -16.95 -1.86
CA ILE A 398 5.05 -16.33 -1.02
C ILE A 398 5.45 -14.91 -0.59
N LYS A 399 6.73 -14.72 -0.19
CA LYS A 399 7.27 -13.45 0.34
C LYS A 399 6.88 -12.19 -0.48
N PRO A 400 7.04 -12.13 -1.81
CA PRO A 400 6.69 -10.94 -2.60
C PRO A 400 5.18 -10.76 -2.80
N CYS A 401 4.36 -11.76 -2.48
CA CYS A 401 2.93 -11.74 -2.77
C CYS A 401 2.08 -11.41 -1.52
N ILE A 402 2.44 -11.94 -0.35
CA ILE A 402 1.60 -11.87 0.86
C ILE A 402 1.43 -10.46 1.41
N VAL A 403 2.51 -9.66 1.42
CA VAL A 403 2.47 -8.28 1.94
C VAL A 403 1.65 -7.37 1.00
N PRO A 404 1.88 -7.36 -0.33
CA PRO A 404 1.02 -6.63 -1.25
C PRO A 404 -0.43 -7.13 -1.24
N PHE A 405 -0.67 -8.44 -1.16
CA PHE A 405 -2.02 -8.98 -1.07
C PHE A 405 -2.78 -8.48 0.16
N GLY A 406 -2.11 -8.38 1.32
CA GLY A 406 -2.70 -7.77 2.51
C GLY A 406 -2.93 -6.27 2.38
N ALA A 407 -2.06 -5.56 1.66
CA ALA A 407 -2.22 -4.15 1.37
C ALA A 407 -3.39 -3.87 0.39
N ASP A 408 -3.67 -4.79 -0.54
CA ASP A 408 -4.79 -4.73 -1.48
C ASP A 408 -6.16 -4.86 -0.81
N GLN A 409 -6.20 -5.20 0.48
CA GLN A 409 -7.44 -5.27 1.25
C GLN A 409 -7.99 -3.88 1.63
N PHE A 410 -7.21 -2.82 1.40
CA PHE A 410 -7.60 -1.43 1.63
C PHE A 410 -7.71 -0.68 0.30
N ASP A 411 -8.82 0.03 0.11
CA ASP A 411 -9.10 0.88 -1.05
C ASP A 411 -8.31 2.19 -0.94
N ASP A 412 -7.37 2.40 -1.86
CA ASP A 412 -6.52 3.60 -1.89
C ASP A 412 -7.30 4.89 -2.25
N THR A 413 -8.52 4.76 -2.80
CA THR A 413 -9.41 5.90 -3.09
C THR A 413 -10.20 6.36 -1.86
N ASP A 414 -10.27 5.52 -0.82
CA ASP A 414 -10.94 5.84 0.43
C ASP A 414 -9.94 6.34 1.47
N HIS A 415 -10.08 7.61 1.89
CA HIS A 415 -9.18 8.20 2.89
C HIS A 415 -9.13 7.41 4.21
N LYS A 416 -10.25 6.83 4.67
CA LYS A 416 -10.28 6.08 5.93
C LYS A 416 -9.53 4.75 5.83
N GLU A 417 -9.70 4.06 4.71
CA GLU A 417 -9.00 2.79 4.47
C GLU A 417 -7.50 3.02 4.18
N LYS A 418 -7.17 4.10 3.47
CA LYS A 418 -5.78 4.50 3.19
C LYS A 418 -4.97 4.79 4.46
N GLU A 419 -5.54 5.48 5.44
CA GLU A 419 -4.88 5.66 6.76
C GLU A 419 -4.73 4.33 7.50
N SER A 420 -5.76 3.48 7.45
CA SER A 420 -5.75 2.15 8.07
C SER A 420 -4.69 1.21 7.49
N LYS A 421 -4.40 1.34 6.19
CA LYS A 421 -3.34 0.60 5.48
C LYS A 421 -1.96 0.83 6.09
N GLY A 422 -1.66 2.05 6.55
CA GLY A 422 -0.41 2.35 7.25
C GLY A 422 -0.26 1.56 8.55
N SER A 423 -1.33 1.50 9.35
CA SER A 423 -1.37 0.69 10.58
C SER A 423 -1.22 -0.81 10.30
N PHE A 424 -1.79 -1.31 9.19
CA PHE A 424 -1.58 -2.69 8.76
C PHE A 424 -0.10 -3.05 8.54
N PHE A 425 0.69 -2.17 7.92
CA PHE A 425 2.14 -2.40 7.74
C PHE A 425 2.91 -2.46 9.07
N ASN A 426 2.45 -1.77 10.11
CA ASN A 426 3.04 -1.90 11.44
C ASN A 426 2.71 -3.26 12.08
N TRP A 427 1.46 -3.69 11.98
CA TRP A 427 1.00 -4.96 12.55
C TRP A 427 1.58 -6.19 11.82
N ILE A 428 1.76 -6.12 10.50
CA ILE A 428 2.38 -7.20 9.73
C ILE A 428 3.85 -7.38 10.11
N TYR A 429 4.56 -6.27 10.35
CA TYR A 429 5.95 -6.30 10.83
C TYR A 429 6.02 -6.86 12.25
N PHE A 430 5.14 -6.42 13.14
CA PHE A 430 5.05 -6.94 14.51
C PHE A 430 4.77 -8.45 14.54
N ALA A 431 3.77 -8.92 13.79
CA ALA A 431 3.42 -10.33 13.71
C ALA A 431 4.58 -11.19 13.17
N ALA A 432 5.29 -10.70 12.13
CA ALA A 432 6.44 -11.39 11.58
C ALA A 432 7.59 -11.55 12.59
N ASN A 433 7.88 -10.51 13.37
CA ASN A 433 8.94 -10.53 14.38
C ASN A 433 8.60 -11.43 15.57
N ILE A 434 7.35 -11.45 16.05
CA ILE A 434 6.95 -12.38 17.11
C ILE A 434 7.08 -13.84 16.64
N GLY A 435 6.61 -14.15 15.43
CA GLY A 435 6.75 -15.49 14.86
C GLY A 435 8.21 -15.93 14.78
N ALA A 436 9.09 -15.03 14.32
CA ALA A 436 10.53 -15.26 14.26
C ALA A 436 11.17 -15.43 15.64
N LEU A 437 10.80 -14.61 16.64
CA LEU A 437 11.35 -14.67 18.00
C LEU A 437 10.95 -15.95 18.73
N LEU A 438 9.68 -16.35 18.65
CA LEU A 438 9.18 -17.61 19.22
C LEU A 438 9.89 -18.81 18.59
N SER A 439 10.14 -18.73 17.29
CA SER A 439 10.85 -19.77 16.56
C SER A 439 12.31 -19.89 16.99
N ALA A 440 13.05 -18.77 16.95
CA ALA A 440 14.46 -18.71 17.33
C ALA A 440 14.73 -19.15 18.78
N THR A 441 13.73 -19.06 19.67
CA THR A 441 13.85 -19.43 21.08
C THR A 441 13.23 -20.80 21.38
N VAL A 442 11.90 -20.88 21.40
CA VAL A 442 11.15 -22.07 21.84
C VAL A 442 11.31 -23.22 20.86
N LEU A 443 11.24 -22.95 19.56
CA LEU A 443 11.28 -24.02 18.55
C LEU A 443 12.69 -24.58 18.40
N VAL A 444 13.71 -23.72 18.32
CA VAL A 444 15.12 -24.12 18.34
C VAL A 444 15.48 -24.90 19.61
N TRP A 445 15.01 -24.45 20.78
CA TRP A 445 15.21 -25.20 22.03
C TRP A 445 14.58 -26.59 21.96
N THR A 446 13.39 -26.69 21.37
CA THR A 446 12.68 -27.96 21.19
C THR A 446 13.43 -28.91 20.26
N GLU A 447 13.98 -28.39 19.15
CA GLU A 447 14.76 -29.17 18.18
C GLU A 447 16.03 -29.78 18.80
N GLU A 448 16.77 -28.99 19.59
CA GLU A 448 18.03 -29.44 20.19
C GLU A 448 17.85 -30.30 21.45
N ASN A 449 16.83 -30.02 22.30
CA ASN A 449 16.67 -30.71 23.60
C ASN A 449 15.63 -31.84 23.59
N VAL A 450 14.59 -31.75 22.75
CA VAL A 450 13.51 -32.76 22.69
C VAL A 450 13.70 -33.65 21.46
N GLY A 451 13.90 -33.04 20.29
CA GLY A 451 14.20 -33.76 19.06
C GLY A 451 13.74 -33.05 17.79
N TRP A 452 14.49 -33.29 16.72
CA TRP A 452 14.32 -32.68 15.39
C TRP A 452 12.97 -32.98 14.73
N GLY A 453 12.53 -34.25 14.73
CA GLY A 453 11.22 -34.62 14.19
C GLY A 453 10.05 -33.87 14.83
N LEU A 454 10.11 -33.60 16.14
CA LEU A 454 9.06 -32.82 16.82
C LEU A 454 9.12 -31.33 16.43
N GLY A 455 10.31 -30.75 16.31
CA GLY A 455 10.48 -29.37 15.82
C GLY A 455 9.98 -29.15 14.38
N TYR A 456 10.35 -30.05 13.46
CA TYR A 456 9.85 -30.00 12.08
C TYR A 456 8.36 -30.33 12.00
N GLY A 457 7.85 -31.22 12.86
CA GLY A 457 6.41 -31.51 12.98
C GLY A 457 5.60 -30.30 13.45
N ILE A 458 6.09 -29.55 14.44
CA ILE A 458 5.48 -28.27 14.87
C ILE A 458 5.48 -27.28 13.70
N SER A 459 6.60 -27.15 12.99
CA SER A 459 6.69 -26.26 11.83
C SER A 459 5.67 -26.64 10.74
N ALA A 460 5.50 -27.94 10.46
CA ALA A 460 4.51 -28.45 9.51
C ALA A 460 3.08 -28.15 9.95
N LEU A 461 2.78 -28.32 11.24
CA LEU A 461 1.49 -27.98 11.83
C LEU A 461 1.17 -26.49 11.64
N PHE A 462 2.11 -25.59 11.94
CA PHE A 462 1.90 -24.14 11.76
C PHE A 462 1.69 -23.77 10.29
N ILE A 463 2.43 -24.35 9.34
CA ILE A 463 2.15 -24.14 7.91
C ILE A 463 0.74 -24.62 7.54
N GLY A 464 0.32 -25.80 8.02
CA GLY A 464 -1.04 -26.31 7.82
C GLY A 464 -2.12 -25.37 8.40
N ILE A 465 -1.92 -24.87 9.62
CA ILE A 465 -2.79 -23.87 10.24
C ILE A 465 -2.81 -22.57 9.41
N GLY A 466 -1.66 -22.10 8.95
CA GLY A 466 -1.54 -20.90 8.12
C GLY A 466 -2.31 -21.01 6.80
N ILE A 467 -2.32 -22.20 6.17
CA ILE A 467 -3.13 -22.51 4.99
C ILE A 467 -4.61 -22.43 5.31
N ILE A 468 -5.04 -23.07 6.40
CA ILE A 468 -6.46 -23.06 6.83
C ILE A 468 -6.91 -21.61 7.08
N ILE A 469 -6.13 -20.83 7.84
CA ILE A 469 -6.40 -19.41 8.11
C ILE A 469 -6.50 -18.62 6.79
N PHE A 470 -5.58 -18.84 5.85
CA PHE A 470 -5.59 -18.14 4.56
C PHE A 470 -6.89 -18.42 3.80
N PHE A 471 -7.29 -19.69 3.69
CA PHE A 471 -8.49 -20.07 2.96
C PHE A 471 -9.79 -19.66 3.67
N LEU A 472 -9.83 -19.61 4.99
CA LEU A 472 -10.99 -19.11 5.76
C LEU A 472 -11.31 -17.65 5.43
N GLY A 473 -10.30 -16.84 5.09
CA GLY A 473 -10.48 -15.45 4.66
C GLY A 473 -10.95 -15.27 3.21
N THR A 474 -10.96 -16.33 2.39
CA THR A 474 -11.30 -16.24 0.95
C THR A 474 -12.60 -15.50 0.61
N PRO A 475 -13.74 -15.73 1.29
CA PRO A 475 -15.00 -15.07 0.91
C PRO A 475 -15.00 -13.56 1.16
N ILE A 476 -14.10 -13.05 2.00
CA ILE A 476 -14.04 -11.63 2.37
C ILE A 476 -12.89 -10.89 1.70
N TYR A 477 -11.95 -11.58 1.05
CA TYR A 477 -10.82 -10.93 0.39
C TYR A 477 -11.23 -10.08 -0.83
N ARG A 478 -10.47 -9.00 -1.05
CA ARG A 478 -10.46 -8.21 -2.27
C ARG A 478 -9.31 -8.68 -3.18
N PHE A 479 -9.59 -8.79 -4.47
CA PHE A 479 -8.66 -9.27 -5.48
C PHE A 479 -8.33 -8.18 -6.48
N GLN A 480 -7.03 -7.94 -6.68
CA GLN A 480 -6.53 -7.06 -7.73
C GLN A 480 -6.26 -7.84 -9.01
N ARG A 481 -6.52 -7.22 -10.17
CA ARG A 481 -6.28 -7.84 -11.48
C ARG A 481 -4.79 -7.79 -11.84
N PRO A 482 -4.23 -8.83 -12.47
CA PRO A 482 -2.82 -8.80 -12.89
C PRO A 482 -2.51 -7.67 -13.89
N THR A 483 -1.49 -6.86 -13.58
CA THR A 483 -1.10 -5.65 -14.36
C THR A 483 -0.04 -5.93 -15.43
N GLY A 484 0.42 -7.19 -15.55
CA GLY A 484 1.48 -7.63 -16.46
C GLY A 484 2.88 -7.52 -15.83
N SER A 485 3.88 -8.19 -16.43
CA SER A 485 5.23 -8.29 -15.86
C SER A 485 6.14 -7.11 -16.21
N SER A 486 6.72 -6.46 -15.18
CA SER A 486 7.77 -5.44 -15.35
C SER A 486 9.03 -5.98 -16.03
N LEU A 487 9.34 -7.28 -15.85
CA LEU A 487 10.48 -7.93 -16.50
C LEU A 487 10.29 -8.01 -18.02
N THR A 488 9.04 -8.25 -18.46
CA THR A 488 8.71 -8.22 -19.90
C THR A 488 8.94 -6.83 -20.50
N ARG A 489 8.65 -5.76 -19.75
CA ARG A 489 8.89 -4.37 -20.19
C ARG A 489 10.39 -4.06 -20.33
N ILE A 490 11.21 -4.51 -19.38
CA ILE A 490 12.68 -4.41 -19.48
C ILE A 490 13.18 -5.11 -20.74
N CYS A 491 12.76 -6.35 -20.97
CA CYS A 491 13.16 -7.13 -22.14
C CYS A 491 12.71 -6.47 -23.46
N GLN A 492 11.52 -5.85 -23.49
CA GLN A 492 11.02 -5.11 -24.64
C GLN A 492 11.92 -3.94 -25.02
N VAL A 493 12.35 -3.13 -24.04
CA VAL A 493 13.23 -1.99 -24.28
C VAL A 493 14.60 -2.44 -24.79
N ILE A 494 15.20 -3.47 -24.18
CA ILE A 494 16.48 -4.02 -24.61
C ILE A 494 16.38 -4.56 -26.04
N SER A 495 15.33 -5.35 -26.32
CA SER A 495 15.07 -5.90 -27.66
C SER A 495 14.90 -4.80 -28.71
N ALA A 496 14.07 -3.79 -28.42
CA ALA A 496 13.83 -2.67 -29.33
C ALA A 496 15.11 -1.85 -29.59
N ALA A 497 15.92 -1.58 -28.56
CA ALA A 497 17.19 -0.87 -28.69
C ALA A 497 18.20 -1.64 -29.55
N LEU A 498 18.30 -2.97 -29.36
CA LEU A 498 19.18 -3.84 -30.16
C LEU A 498 18.71 -3.94 -31.61
N PHE A 499 17.40 -4.05 -31.84
CA PHE A 499 16.83 -4.07 -33.19
C PHE A 499 17.13 -2.76 -33.94
N LYS A 500 17.11 -1.63 -33.23
CA LYS A 500 17.37 -0.29 -33.75
C LYS A 500 18.83 0.16 -33.60
N TRP A 501 19.76 -0.77 -33.37
CA TRP A 501 21.17 -0.43 -33.07
C TRP A 501 21.85 0.45 -34.13
N LYS A 502 21.48 0.30 -35.41
CA LYS A 502 22.05 1.09 -36.53
C LYS A 502 21.41 2.47 -36.73
N LEU A 503 20.30 2.79 -36.04
CA LEU A 503 19.63 4.09 -36.16
C LEU A 503 20.31 5.14 -35.27
N GLU A 504 20.32 6.38 -35.74
CA GLU A 504 20.78 7.53 -34.96
C GLU A 504 19.64 8.06 -34.09
N VAL A 505 19.98 8.51 -32.87
CA VAL A 505 19.02 9.11 -31.95
C VAL A 505 18.88 10.59 -32.32
N PRO A 506 17.66 11.09 -32.59
CA PRO A 506 17.44 12.51 -32.87
C PRO A 506 17.96 13.42 -31.76
N GLN A 507 18.45 14.62 -32.11
CA GLN A 507 18.89 15.62 -31.12
C GLN A 507 17.72 16.30 -30.41
N ASP A 508 16.54 16.35 -31.05
CA ASP A 508 15.33 16.91 -30.47
C ASP A 508 14.53 15.82 -29.75
N ASN A 509 14.37 15.97 -28.44
CA ASN A 509 13.67 15.03 -27.56
C ASN A 509 12.18 14.89 -27.91
N CYS A 510 11.59 15.90 -28.57
CA CYS A 510 10.20 15.89 -29.02
C CYS A 510 9.93 14.87 -30.14
N LEU A 511 10.97 14.38 -30.81
CA LEU A 511 10.88 13.40 -31.90
C LEU A 511 10.88 11.95 -31.41
N LEU A 512 11.12 11.72 -30.10
CA LEU A 512 11.06 10.40 -29.50
C LEU A 512 9.61 9.99 -29.25
N PHE A 513 9.33 8.70 -29.42
CA PHE A 513 8.00 8.15 -29.23
C PHE A 513 7.58 8.22 -27.77
N GLU A 514 6.56 9.03 -27.49
CA GLU A 514 5.87 9.06 -26.19
C GLU A 514 4.36 9.08 -26.43
N ILE A 515 3.63 8.37 -25.57
CA ILE A 515 2.18 8.30 -25.67
C ILE A 515 1.59 9.52 -24.94
N GLY A 516 0.61 10.19 -25.54
CA GLY A 516 -0.15 11.30 -24.92
C GLY A 516 -0.72 10.92 -23.54
N VAL A 517 -0.90 11.90 -22.64
CA VAL A 517 -1.35 11.72 -21.23
C VAL A 517 -2.62 10.85 -21.13
N THR A 518 -3.44 10.83 -22.19
CA THR A 518 -4.70 10.11 -22.31
C THR A 518 -4.59 8.60 -22.57
N ASN A 519 -3.41 8.08 -22.92
CA ASN A 519 -3.21 6.68 -23.34
C ASN A 519 -2.13 5.93 -22.54
N SER A 520 -1.72 6.42 -21.36
CA SER A 520 -0.86 5.63 -20.47
C SER A 520 -1.63 4.38 -20.02
N SER A 521 -1.09 3.20 -20.28
CA SER A 521 -1.67 1.91 -19.92
C SER A 521 -1.91 1.69 -18.42
N ILE A 522 -1.61 2.69 -17.58
CA ILE A 522 -1.70 2.69 -16.12
C ILE A 522 -2.21 4.07 -15.68
N GLU A 523 -3.39 4.14 -15.07
CA GLU A 523 -3.86 5.31 -14.33
C GLU A 523 -2.84 5.61 -13.20
N GLY A 524 -2.22 6.80 -13.20
CA GLY A 524 -1.32 7.26 -12.13
C GLY A 524 0.19 7.12 -12.36
N SER A 525 0.68 6.66 -13.52
CA SER A 525 2.13 6.70 -13.80
C SER A 525 2.61 8.11 -14.13
N SER A 526 3.50 8.68 -13.32
CA SER A 526 4.13 9.96 -13.61
C SER A 526 5.09 9.85 -14.81
N ARG A 527 5.06 10.83 -15.72
CA ARG A 527 6.02 10.90 -16.84
C ARG A 527 7.43 11.14 -16.30
N LEU A 528 8.39 10.37 -16.80
CA LEU A 528 9.81 10.53 -16.47
C LEU A 528 10.45 11.53 -17.44
N GLU A 529 11.29 12.42 -16.91
CA GLU A 529 12.08 13.32 -17.76
C GLU A 529 13.18 12.55 -18.48
N HIS A 530 13.37 12.88 -19.76
CA HIS A 530 14.46 12.32 -20.56
C HIS A 530 15.83 12.70 -19.98
N THR A 531 16.73 11.73 -19.86
CA THR A 531 18.10 11.93 -19.37
C THR A 531 19.13 11.60 -20.46
N ASP A 532 20.16 12.43 -20.63
CA ASP A 532 21.27 12.22 -21.58
C ASP A 532 22.18 11.01 -21.25
N GLY A 533 21.98 10.33 -20.13
CA GLY A 533 22.72 9.13 -19.76
C GLY A 533 22.24 7.90 -20.55
N LEU A 534 23.17 7.04 -20.97
CA LEU A 534 22.86 5.78 -21.69
C LEU A 534 22.06 6.00 -23.00
N ARG A 535 22.42 6.99 -23.83
CA ARG A 535 21.70 7.37 -25.06
C ARG A 535 21.46 6.23 -26.05
N PHE A 536 22.25 5.16 -26.02
CA PHE A 536 22.02 4.01 -26.89
C PHE A 536 20.67 3.32 -26.62
N LEU A 537 20.12 3.42 -25.40
CA LEU A 537 18.80 2.87 -25.06
C LEU A 537 17.65 3.70 -25.66
N ASP A 538 17.88 5.00 -25.92
CA ASP A 538 16.89 5.88 -26.53
C ASP A 538 16.53 5.47 -27.95
N LYS A 539 17.37 4.65 -28.59
CA LYS A 539 17.07 4.01 -29.87
C LYS A 539 15.78 3.20 -29.84
N ALA A 540 15.40 2.63 -28.69
CA ALA A 540 14.13 1.91 -28.53
C ALA A 540 12.90 2.81 -28.74
N ALA A 541 13.04 4.13 -28.50
CA ALA A 541 11.97 5.13 -28.66
C ALA A 541 12.06 5.92 -29.98
N VAL A 542 13.02 5.60 -30.86
CA VAL A 542 13.11 6.24 -32.18
C VAL A 542 12.08 5.63 -33.14
N ILE A 543 11.25 6.46 -33.76
CA ILE A 543 10.27 6.03 -34.76
C ILE A 543 10.99 5.77 -36.10
N SER A 544 10.98 4.51 -36.56
CA SER A 544 11.54 4.13 -37.85
C SER A 544 10.53 4.34 -39.00
N ASP A 545 11.01 4.45 -40.23
CA ASP A 545 10.13 4.72 -41.39
C ASP A 545 9.10 3.60 -41.62
N ALA A 546 9.44 2.34 -41.33
CA ALA A 546 8.52 1.22 -41.37
C ALA A 546 7.37 1.31 -40.34
N GLU A 547 7.60 2.00 -39.22
CA GLU A 547 6.59 2.23 -38.17
C GLU A 547 5.70 3.45 -38.49
N LYS A 548 6.23 4.44 -39.23
CA LYS A 548 5.43 5.52 -39.80
C LYS A 548 4.43 5.02 -40.84
N GLU A 549 4.83 4.03 -41.65
CA GLU A 549 3.97 3.46 -42.70
C GLU A 549 2.89 2.50 -42.16
N ARG A 550 3.10 1.86 -41.00
CA ARG A 550 2.14 0.90 -40.40
C ARG A 550 1.96 1.08 -38.89
N PRO A 551 1.30 2.18 -38.45
CA PRO A 551 1.11 2.45 -37.03
C PRO A 551 0.32 1.34 -36.29
N GLU A 552 -0.67 0.72 -36.95
CA GLU A 552 -1.54 -0.33 -36.36
C GLU A 552 -0.82 -1.68 -36.11
N ALA A 553 0.34 -1.93 -36.72
CA ALA A 553 1.09 -3.18 -36.60
C ALA A 553 2.29 -3.10 -35.63
N THR A 554 2.42 -1.99 -34.89
CA THR A 554 3.60 -1.71 -34.08
C THR A 554 3.60 -2.55 -32.80
N SER A 555 4.53 -3.50 -32.70
CA SER A 555 4.65 -4.34 -31.50
C SER A 555 5.46 -3.65 -30.40
N PRO A 556 5.11 -3.84 -29.11
CA PRO A 556 5.88 -3.30 -27.98
C PRO A 556 7.34 -3.77 -27.91
N TRP A 557 7.72 -4.79 -28.69
CA TRP A 557 9.08 -5.34 -28.79
C TRP A 557 9.95 -4.63 -29.84
N ARG A 558 9.37 -3.75 -30.66
CA ARG A 558 10.08 -2.97 -31.70
C ARG A 558 10.10 -1.46 -31.43
N LEU A 559 9.05 -0.93 -30.80
CA LEU A 559 8.96 0.48 -30.39
C LEU A 559 8.50 0.58 -28.94
N CYS A 560 9.22 1.35 -28.13
CA CYS A 560 8.94 1.61 -26.72
C CYS A 560 8.79 3.11 -26.46
N THR A 561 8.05 3.50 -25.42
CA THR A 561 7.94 4.91 -25.02
C THR A 561 9.21 5.41 -24.32
N VAL A 562 9.48 6.71 -24.36
CA VAL A 562 10.57 7.35 -23.60
C VAL A 562 10.45 7.02 -22.11
N THR A 563 9.21 7.03 -21.57
CA THR A 563 8.97 6.63 -20.19
C THR A 563 9.51 5.22 -19.89
N ARG A 564 9.26 4.21 -20.75
CA ARG A 564 9.79 2.84 -20.57
C ARG A 564 11.32 2.77 -20.70
N VAL A 565 11.90 3.61 -21.56
CA VAL A 565 13.36 3.69 -21.70
C VAL A 565 13.99 4.28 -20.43
N GLU A 566 13.43 5.37 -19.91
CA GLU A 566 13.92 5.99 -18.67
C GLU A 566 13.73 5.10 -17.44
N GLU A 567 12.65 4.32 -17.39
CA GLU A 567 12.44 3.26 -16.40
C GLU A 567 13.65 2.30 -16.34
N LEU A 568 14.12 1.82 -17.50
CA LEU A 568 15.30 0.95 -17.58
C LEU A 568 16.59 1.69 -17.23
N LYS A 569 16.77 2.93 -17.68
CA LYS A 569 17.96 3.73 -17.35
C LYS A 569 18.10 3.97 -15.85
N ILE A 570 17.00 4.19 -15.14
CA ILE A 570 17.00 4.35 -13.67
C ILE A 570 17.43 3.05 -13.00
N LEU A 571 16.90 1.92 -13.45
CA LEU A 571 17.27 0.60 -12.95
C LEU A 571 18.77 0.30 -13.14
N ILE A 572 19.35 0.65 -14.29
CA ILE A 572 20.79 0.53 -14.53
C ILE A 572 21.60 1.43 -13.60
N ARG A 573 21.13 2.65 -13.32
CA ARG A 573 21.76 3.58 -12.37
C ARG A 573 21.73 3.07 -10.93
N LEU A 574 20.72 2.29 -10.55
CA LEU A 574 20.60 1.67 -9.23
C LEU A 574 21.55 0.47 -9.03
N PHE A 575 21.94 -0.20 -10.13
CA PHE A 575 22.68 -1.46 -10.08
C PHE A 575 24.02 -1.41 -9.32
N PRO A 576 24.88 -0.38 -9.47
CA PRO A 576 26.14 -0.32 -8.72
C PRO A 576 25.94 -0.20 -7.20
N ILE A 577 24.94 0.58 -6.77
CA ILE A 577 24.59 0.73 -5.35
C ILE A 577 24.01 -0.59 -4.83
N TRP A 578 23.12 -1.21 -5.59
CA TRP A 578 22.58 -2.53 -5.28
C TRP A 578 23.70 -3.58 -5.11
N ALA A 579 24.67 -3.62 -6.03
CA ALA A 579 25.77 -4.58 -5.99
C ALA A 579 26.66 -4.44 -4.75
N SER A 580 26.88 -3.20 -4.26
CA SER A 580 27.61 -2.97 -3.01
C SER A 580 26.92 -3.57 -1.78
N GLY A 581 25.61 -3.82 -1.86
CA GLY A 581 24.83 -4.46 -0.80
C GLY A 581 25.10 -5.94 -0.59
N ILE A 582 25.62 -6.60 -1.61
CA ILE A 582 25.88 -8.05 -1.61
C ILE A 582 26.85 -8.42 -0.48
N ILE A 583 27.84 -7.58 -0.20
CA ILE A 583 28.84 -7.82 0.84
C ILE A 583 28.25 -7.74 2.26
N VAL A 584 27.39 -6.75 2.55
CA VAL A 584 26.68 -6.71 3.84
C VAL A 584 25.79 -7.93 4.01
N CYS A 585 25.11 -8.36 2.96
CA CYS A 585 24.30 -9.58 3.00
C CYS A 585 25.16 -10.84 3.21
N THR A 586 26.40 -10.86 2.71
CA THR A 586 27.40 -11.92 2.95
C THR A 586 27.79 -12.00 4.43
N VAL A 587 27.97 -10.86 5.09
CA VAL A 587 28.21 -10.76 6.53
C VAL A 587 26.99 -11.25 7.31
N TYR A 588 25.78 -10.85 6.90
CA TYR A 588 24.53 -11.27 7.53
C TYR A 588 24.31 -12.79 7.46
N ALA A 589 24.75 -13.44 6.37
CA ALA A 589 24.67 -14.89 6.19
C ALA A 589 25.48 -15.70 7.23
N GLN A 590 26.47 -15.08 7.87
CA GLN A 590 27.28 -15.73 8.91
C GLN A 590 26.46 -16.01 10.18
N MET A 591 25.42 -15.19 10.42
CA MET A 591 24.59 -15.25 11.62
C MET A 591 23.89 -16.60 11.82
N SER A 592 23.45 -17.24 10.73
CA SER A 592 22.79 -18.55 10.74
C SER A 592 23.72 -19.71 10.39
N SER A 593 25.03 -19.45 10.25
CA SER A 593 26.03 -20.46 9.88
C SER A 593 27.20 -20.45 10.85
N LEU A 594 28.30 -19.77 10.51
CA LEU A 594 29.55 -19.82 11.27
C LEU A 594 29.44 -19.22 12.67
N PHE A 595 28.54 -18.26 12.92
CA PHE A 595 28.31 -17.75 14.27
C PHE A 595 27.69 -18.80 15.20
N VAL A 596 26.79 -19.63 14.67
CA VAL A 596 26.17 -20.73 15.42
C VAL A 596 27.22 -21.78 15.76
N GLU A 597 28.07 -22.14 14.79
CA GLU A 597 29.12 -23.14 14.98
C GLU A 597 30.24 -22.65 15.91
N GLN A 598 30.57 -21.35 15.88
CA GLN A 598 31.40 -20.72 16.90
C GLN A 598 30.77 -20.85 18.30
N GLY A 599 29.46 -20.55 18.42
CA GLY A 599 28.75 -20.59 19.70
C GLY A 599 28.62 -22.00 20.29
N LYS A 600 28.58 -23.04 19.46
CA LYS A 600 28.59 -24.44 19.91
C LYS A 600 29.88 -24.85 20.61
N MET A 601 31.00 -24.23 20.23
CA MET A 601 32.33 -24.50 20.80
C MET A 601 32.63 -23.64 22.03
N MET A 602 31.60 -23.00 22.58
CA MET A 602 31.62 -22.16 23.77
C MET A 602 30.74 -22.78 24.86
N ASP A 603 30.89 -22.28 26.08
CA ASP A 603 30.04 -22.68 27.20
C ASP A 603 28.63 -22.10 27.03
N THR A 604 27.68 -22.99 26.76
CA THR A 604 26.25 -22.72 26.52
C THR A 604 25.42 -22.69 27.81
N THR A 605 26.04 -22.95 28.96
CA THR A 605 25.34 -23.00 30.24
C THR A 605 25.28 -21.62 30.89
N ILE A 606 24.06 -21.16 31.22
CA ILE A 606 23.83 -19.97 32.04
C ILE A 606 23.12 -20.41 33.31
N ALA A 607 23.85 -20.35 34.43
CA ALA A 607 23.43 -20.93 35.70
C ALA A 607 23.05 -22.41 35.57
N SER A 608 21.76 -22.74 35.43
CA SER A 608 21.25 -24.11 35.28
C SER A 608 20.63 -24.40 33.91
N PHE A 609 20.53 -23.41 33.02
CA PHE A 609 19.85 -23.54 31.74
C PHE A 609 20.86 -23.56 30.58
N LYS A 610 20.71 -24.54 29.68
CA LYS A 610 21.54 -24.68 28.48
C LYS A 610 20.85 -23.97 27.32
N ILE A 611 21.49 -22.91 26.80
CA ILE A 611 20.95 -22.13 25.68
C ILE A 611 21.49 -22.71 24.36
N PRO A 612 20.61 -23.05 23.41
CA PRO A 612 21.02 -23.41 22.05
C PRO A 612 21.82 -22.29 21.39
N ALA A 613 22.95 -22.61 20.75
CA ALA A 613 23.77 -21.60 20.09
C ALA A 613 23.02 -20.85 18.98
N ALA A 614 22.13 -21.53 18.26
CA ALA A 614 21.29 -20.93 17.23
C ALA A 614 20.29 -19.90 17.78
N SER A 615 19.93 -19.97 19.07
CA SER A 615 19.00 -19.02 19.70
C SER A 615 19.59 -17.62 19.91
N LEU A 616 20.91 -17.44 19.77
CA LEU A 616 21.53 -16.11 19.87
C LEU A 616 21.07 -15.14 18.78
N ILE A 617 20.50 -15.64 17.68
CA ILE A 617 19.83 -14.80 16.67
C ILE A 617 18.71 -13.95 17.28
N ALA A 618 18.11 -14.36 18.41
CA ALA A 618 17.14 -13.54 19.13
C ALA A 618 17.71 -12.19 19.59
N ILE A 619 19.03 -12.09 19.83
CA ILE A 619 19.70 -10.83 20.20
C ILE A 619 19.67 -9.83 19.04
N ASP A 620 19.85 -10.28 17.80
CA ASP A 620 19.69 -9.45 16.60
C ASP A 620 18.24 -8.93 16.50
N MET A 621 17.25 -9.80 16.69
CA MET A 621 15.83 -9.40 16.67
C MET A 621 15.50 -8.37 17.76
N ILE A 622 16.00 -8.59 18.99
CA ILE A 622 15.83 -7.64 20.11
C ILE A 622 16.51 -6.31 19.77
N ALA A 623 17.71 -6.33 19.18
CA ALA A 623 18.39 -5.12 18.76
C ALA A 623 17.55 -4.35 17.74
N VAL A 624 16.97 -5.01 16.73
CA VAL A 624 16.09 -4.39 15.74
C VAL A 624 14.86 -3.75 16.41
N ILE A 625 14.18 -4.47 17.31
CA ILE A 625 13.00 -3.98 18.04
C ILE A 625 13.32 -2.73 18.88
N ILE A 626 14.51 -2.67 19.48
CA ILE A 626 14.97 -1.53 20.28
C ILE A 626 15.40 -0.36 19.39
N TRP A 627 16.15 -0.62 18.32
CA TRP A 627 16.79 0.43 17.52
C TRP A 627 15.86 1.12 16.53
N VAL A 628 14.82 0.45 16.02
CA VAL A 628 13.85 1.08 15.11
C VAL A 628 13.15 2.29 15.78
N PRO A 629 12.54 2.17 16.97
CA PRO A 629 11.95 3.33 17.66
C PRO A 629 12.97 4.41 18.05
N ILE A 630 14.18 4.01 18.47
CA ILE A 630 15.26 4.96 18.81
C ILE A 630 15.66 5.77 17.58
N TYR A 631 15.78 5.11 16.42
CA TYR A 631 16.09 5.79 15.17
C TYR A 631 14.99 6.78 14.79
N GLU A 632 13.73 6.33 14.73
CA GLU A 632 12.61 7.15 14.26
C GLU A 632 12.26 8.31 15.20
N LYS A 633 12.23 8.07 16.52
CA LYS A 633 11.80 9.08 17.51
C LYS A 633 12.94 9.87 18.12
N GLY A 634 14.15 9.32 18.11
CA GLY A 634 15.33 9.95 18.68
C GLY A 634 16.24 10.54 17.61
N ILE A 635 16.80 9.69 16.75
CA ILE A 635 17.85 10.09 15.81
C ILE A 635 17.30 10.99 14.70
N VAL A 636 16.17 10.64 14.07
CA VAL A 636 15.60 11.41 12.95
C VAL A 636 15.26 12.86 13.35
N PRO A 637 14.57 13.15 14.47
CA PRO A 637 14.28 14.53 14.88
C PRO A 637 15.53 15.34 15.25
N ILE A 638 16.59 14.69 15.75
CA ILE A 638 17.86 15.35 16.05
C ILE A 638 18.59 15.65 14.76
N ALA A 639 18.71 14.66 13.87
CA ALA A 639 19.35 14.80 12.58
C ALA A 639 18.65 15.86 11.73
N SER A 640 17.31 15.89 11.69
CA SER A 640 16.54 16.88 10.92
C SER A 640 16.76 18.31 11.39
N LYS A 641 16.93 18.52 12.70
CA LYS A 641 17.31 19.84 13.25
C LYS A 641 18.73 20.25 12.86
N ILE A 642 19.64 19.30 12.69
CA ILE A 642 21.05 19.59 12.35
C ILE A 642 21.21 19.80 10.84
N THR A 643 20.55 18.96 10.02
CA THR A 643 20.69 18.98 8.56
C THR A 643 19.72 19.94 7.87
N ASN A 644 18.72 20.48 8.59
CA ASN A 644 17.59 21.23 8.03
C ASN A 644 16.82 20.46 6.95
N ASP A 645 16.92 19.13 6.95
CA ASP A 645 16.16 18.23 6.08
C ASP A 645 15.13 17.48 6.93
N VAL A 646 13.89 17.40 6.46
CA VAL A 646 12.77 16.70 7.15
C VAL A 646 13.13 15.24 7.42
N LYS A 647 13.94 14.60 6.57
CA LYS A 647 14.36 13.20 6.74
C LYS A 647 15.57 13.00 7.65
N GLY A 648 16.28 14.06 8.02
CA GLY A 648 17.51 13.98 8.81
C GLY A 648 18.72 13.49 8.00
N PHE A 649 18.85 12.19 7.79
CA PHE A 649 19.92 11.59 6.98
C PHE A 649 19.40 11.21 5.58
N THR A 650 20.25 11.37 4.57
CA THR A 650 19.96 10.80 3.24
C THR A 650 19.96 9.27 3.29
N GLU A 651 19.18 8.63 2.41
CA GLU A 651 19.04 7.17 2.38
C GLU A 651 20.40 6.49 2.10
N LEU A 652 21.22 7.11 1.25
CA LEU A 652 22.59 6.67 0.97
C LEU A 652 23.53 6.80 2.18
N GLN A 653 23.40 7.86 2.99
CA GLN A 653 24.18 7.97 4.23
C GLN A 653 23.77 6.88 5.22
N ARG A 654 22.46 6.63 5.36
CA ARG A 654 21.91 5.58 6.22
C ARG A 654 22.44 4.19 5.85
N MET A 655 22.39 3.85 4.56
CA MET A 655 22.99 2.60 4.04
C MET A 655 24.50 2.53 4.31
N GLY A 656 25.22 3.66 4.19
CA GLY A 656 26.64 3.77 4.49
C GLY A 656 26.99 3.45 5.95
N PHE A 657 26.17 3.90 6.91
CA PHE A 657 26.34 3.55 8.32
C PHE A 657 26.19 2.04 8.56
N GLY A 658 25.21 1.40 7.91
CA GLY A 658 25.04 -0.06 8.00
C GLY A 658 26.24 -0.84 7.46
N LEU A 659 26.80 -0.41 6.32
CA LEU A 659 28.04 -0.97 5.76
C LEU A 659 29.21 -0.83 6.75
N PHE A 660 29.38 0.33 7.36
CA PHE A 660 30.44 0.56 8.35
C PHE A 660 30.29 -0.33 9.60
N LEU A 661 29.06 -0.45 10.14
CA LEU A 661 28.79 -1.29 11.30
C LEU A 661 29.04 -2.78 11.03
N SER A 662 28.87 -3.24 9.78
CA SER A 662 29.20 -4.62 9.41
C SER A 662 30.70 -4.94 9.54
N ILE A 663 31.58 -3.95 9.33
CA ILE A 663 33.03 -4.09 9.53
C ILE A 663 33.32 -4.27 11.04
N ILE A 664 32.67 -3.48 11.89
CA ILE A 664 32.80 -3.56 13.35
C ILE A 664 32.29 -4.92 13.84
N CYS A 665 31.17 -5.41 13.31
CA CYS A 665 30.63 -6.72 13.62
C CYS A 665 31.63 -7.84 13.30
N MET A 666 32.19 -7.87 12.09
CA MET A 666 33.18 -8.90 11.70
C MET A 666 34.47 -8.80 12.49
N SER A 667 34.92 -7.59 12.80
CA SER A 667 36.09 -7.38 13.66
C SER A 667 35.82 -7.89 15.08
N SER A 668 34.63 -7.64 15.64
CA SER A 668 34.22 -8.17 16.94
C SER A 668 34.20 -9.70 16.93
N ALA A 669 33.63 -10.32 15.90
CA ALA A 669 33.57 -11.78 15.80
C ALA A 669 34.96 -12.41 15.70
N ALA A 670 35.87 -11.79 14.93
CA ALA A 670 37.26 -12.21 14.83
C ALA A 670 38.00 -12.12 16.17
N LEU A 671 37.77 -11.06 16.95
CA LEU A 671 38.39 -10.88 18.27
C LEU A 671 37.88 -11.90 19.30
N VAL A 672 36.57 -12.16 19.32
CA VAL A 672 35.98 -13.20 20.17
C VAL A 672 36.56 -14.57 19.81
N GLU A 673 36.71 -14.86 18.52
CA GLU A 673 37.28 -16.13 18.07
C GLU A 673 38.77 -16.27 18.43
N THR A 674 39.54 -15.19 18.27
CA THR A 674 40.94 -15.15 18.68
C THR A 674 41.06 -15.47 20.18
N LYS A 675 40.17 -14.92 21.00
CA LYS A 675 40.16 -15.18 22.45
C LYS A 675 39.76 -16.62 22.76
N ARG A 676 38.76 -17.17 22.07
CA ARG A 676 38.33 -18.58 22.21
C ARG A 676 39.48 -19.54 21.89
N LEU A 677 40.18 -19.31 20.77
CA LEU A 677 41.35 -20.11 20.36
C LEU A 677 42.52 -19.99 21.33
N GLN A 678 42.74 -18.81 21.92
CA GLN A 678 43.75 -18.64 22.97
C GLN A 678 43.45 -19.52 24.19
N ILE A 679 42.21 -19.52 24.68
CA ILE A 679 41.79 -20.34 25.81
C ILE A 679 41.90 -21.84 25.47
N ALA A 680 41.52 -22.24 24.26
CA ALA A 680 41.70 -23.63 23.80
C ALA A 680 43.17 -24.08 23.88
N LYS A 681 44.12 -23.21 23.53
CA LYS A 681 45.57 -23.47 23.66
C LYS A 681 46.02 -23.52 25.12
N GLU A 682 45.56 -22.59 25.96
CA GLU A 682 45.93 -22.52 27.38
C GLU A 682 45.47 -23.76 28.16
N TYR A 683 44.30 -24.31 27.84
CA TYR A 683 43.75 -25.51 28.47
C TYR A 683 44.12 -26.83 27.75
N GLY A 684 44.92 -26.78 26.69
CA GLY A 684 45.35 -27.97 25.94
C GLY A 684 44.24 -28.67 25.15
N LEU A 685 43.15 -27.98 24.80
CA LEU A 685 41.97 -28.51 24.12
C LEU A 685 42.04 -28.45 22.58
N VAL A 686 43.21 -28.14 22.02
CA VAL A 686 43.39 -27.86 20.57
C VAL A 686 43.04 -29.08 19.71
N ASP A 687 43.48 -30.27 20.12
CA ASP A 687 43.23 -31.51 19.38
C ASP A 687 41.90 -32.17 19.73
N GLU A 688 41.20 -31.67 20.76
CA GLU A 688 39.91 -32.19 21.21
C GLU A 688 38.75 -31.39 20.60
N ASN A 689 37.74 -32.08 20.07
CA ASN A 689 36.54 -31.43 19.56
C ASN A 689 35.51 -31.20 20.68
N VAL A 690 35.90 -30.38 21.66
CA VAL A 690 35.10 -30.09 22.86
C VAL A 690 34.94 -28.58 23.06
N SER A 691 33.86 -28.20 23.74
CA SER A 691 33.57 -26.80 24.06
C SER A 691 34.63 -26.21 24.98
N VAL A 692 35.08 -25.00 24.67
CA VAL A 692 36.02 -24.21 25.46
C VAL A 692 35.27 -23.53 26.60
N PRO A 693 35.86 -23.35 27.81
CA PRO A 693 35.23 -22.67 28.95
C PRO A 693 35.18 -21.13 28.76
N LEU A 694 34.57 -20.68 27.67
CA LEU A 694 34.28 -19.30 27.36
C LEU A 694 32.77 -19.16 27.20
N SER A 695 32.13 -18.31 28.01
CA SER A 695 30.68 -18.14 27.96
C SER A 695 30.21 -17.69 26.58
N ILE A 696 29.14 -18.31 26.07
CA ILE A 696 28.49 -17.95 24.80
C ILE A 696 28.04 -16.48 24.73
N LEU A 697 27.83 -15.83 25.89
CA LEU A 697 27.46 -14.42 25.99
C LEU A 697 28.50 -13.47 25.36
N TRP A 698 29.75 -13.89 25.18
CA TRP A 698 30.77 -13.12 24.47
C TRP A 698 30.42 -12.86 23.00
N GLN A 699 29.47 -13.59 22.41
CA GLN A 699 28.97 -13.32 21.06
C GLN A 699 27.91 -12.19 21.03
N ILE A 700 27.36 -11.74 22.16
CA ILE A 700 26.33 -10.68 22.17
C ILE A 700 26.73 -9.43 21.38
N PRO A 701 27.96 -8.88 21.51
CA PRO A 701 28.36 -7.70 20.76
C PRO A 701 28.25 -7.88 19.24
N GLN A 702 28.65 -9.04 18.69
CA GLN A 702 28.63 -9.25 17.25
C GLN A 702 27.20 -9.37 16.71
N TYR A 703 26.29 -10.06 17.41
CA TYR A 703 24.87 -10.14 17.04
C TYR A 703 24.15 -8.80 17.20
N PHE A 704 24.42 -8.08 18.30
CA PHE A 704 23.77 -6.80 18.57
C PHE A 704 24.20 -5.72 17.55
N VAL A 705 25.49 -5.60 17.26
CA VAL A 705 26.00 -4.66 16.24
C VAL A 705 25.48 -5.02 14.86
N LEU A 706 25.35 -6.31 14.54
CA LEU A 706 24.78 -6.76 13.27
C LEU A 706 23.30 -6.36 13.14
N GLY A 707 22.52 -6.46 14.21
CA GLY A 707 21.13 -5.98 14.24
C GLY A 707 21.01 -4.48 14.00
N ILE A 708 21.90 -3.68 14.62
CA ILE A 708 21.98 -2.23 14.32
C ILE A 708 22.31 -2.01 12.84
N ALA A 709 23.33 -2.71 12.33
CA ALA A 709 23.72 -2.62 10.93
C ALA A 709 22.54 -2.94 9.99
N GLY A 710 21.73 -3.95 10.34
CA GLY A 710 20.52 -4.32 9.62
C GLY A 710 19.47 -3.20 9.58
N VAL A 711 19.20 -2.53 10.71
CA VAL A 711 18.26 -1.40 10.78
C VAL A 711 18.71 -0.22 9.90
N PHE A 712 20.00 0.11 9.90
CA PHE A 712 20.51 1.19 9.05
C PHE A 712 20.54 0.79 7.57
N TYR A 713 21.03 -0.41 7.27
CA TYR A 713 21.22 -0.87 5.90
C TYR A 713 19.90 -1.23 5.21
N PHE A 714 19.13 -2.18 5.74
CA PHE A 714 17.97 -2.73 5.03
C PHE A 714 16.80 -1.75 4.96
N VAL A 715 16.57 -0.98 6.03
CA VAL A 715 15.52 0.05 5.99
C VAL A 715 15.91 1.16 5.00
N GLY A 716 17.17 1.62 5.04
CA GLY A 716 17.67 2.60 4.07
C GLY A 716 17.64 2.09 2.63
N GLN A 717 18.00 0.82 2.39
CA GLN A 717 17.91 0.19 1.08
C GLN A 717 16.46 0.14 0.58
N HIS A 718 15.52 -0.24 1.45
CA HIS A 718 14.11 -0.33 1.08
C HIS A 718 13.52 1.05 0.75
N GLU A 719 13.79 2.06 1.57
CA GLU A 719 13.40 3.46 1.32
C GLU A 719 14.01 3.98 0.02
N PHE A 720 15.33 3.82 -0.15
CA PHE A 720 16.05 4.26 -1.34
C PHE A 720 15.48 3.62 -2.62
N PHE A 721 15.29 2.30 -2.64
CA PHE A 721 14.74 1.62 -3.81
C PHE A 721 13.29 2.01 -4.07
N TYR A 722 12.49 2.23 -3.04
CA TYR A 722 11.11 2.65 -3.22
C TYR A 722 10.99 4.05 -3.83
N GLU A 723 11.80 5.00 -3.37
CA GLU A 723 11.76 6.39 -3.85
C GLU A 723 12.36 6.55 -5.24
N GLN A 724 13.43 5.80 -5.52
CA GLN A 724 14.08 5.87 -6.83
C GLN A 724 13.37 5.00 -7.87
N ALA A 725 12.57 4.03 -7.45
CA ALA A 725 11.83 3.17 -8.38
C ALA A 725 10.84 3.97 -9.24
N PRO A 726 10.73 3.65 -10.53
CA PRO A 726 9.60 4.07 -11.33
C PRO A 726 8.28 3.51 -10.78
N ASP A 727 7.19 4.27 -10.95
CA ASP A 727 5.87 3.91 -10.40
C ASP A 727 5.41 2.53 -10.87
N THR A 728 5.74 2.16 -12.11
CA THR A 728 5.34 0.88 -12.72
C THR A 728 6.25 -0.31 -12.35
N MET A 729 7.36 -0.06 -11.64
CA MET A 729 8.40 -1.05 -11.35
C MET A 729 8.70 -1.18 -9.85
N ARG A 730 7.91 -0.55 -8.96
CA ARG A 730 8.15 -0.59 -7.50
C ARG A 730 8.21 -2.02 -6.96
N SER A 731 7.34 -2.93 -7.42
CA SER A 731 7.36 -4.35 -7.01
C SER A 731 8.66 -5.05 -7.43
N PHE A 732 9.12 -4.81 -8.66
CA PHE A 732 10.37 -5.36 -9.17
C PHE A 732 11.58 -4.81 -8.40
N CYS A 733 11.63 -3.51 -8.10
CA CYS A 733 12.70 -2.91 -7.31
C CYS A 733 12.72 -3.45 -5.86
N SER A 734 11.55 -3.72 -5.26
CA SER A 734 11.47 -4.42 -3.97
C SER A 734 12.04 -5.84 -4.07
N ALA A 735 11.74 -6.57 -5.16
CA ALA A 735 12.31 -7.89 -5.41
C ALA A 735 13.84 -7.86 -5.63
N LEU A 736 14.39 -6.81 -6.25
CA LEU A 736 15.85 -6.60 -6.31
C LEU A 736 16.47 -6.47 -4.91
N GLY A 737 15.77 -5.82 -3.98
CA GLY A 737 16.17 -5.77 -2.56
C GLY A 737 16.40 -7.18 -2.00
N LEU A 738 15.42 -8.08 -2.16
CA LEU A 738 15.53 -9.48 -1.74
C LEU A 738 16.62 -10.25 -2.50
N LEU A 739 16.81 -9.96 -3.79
CA LEU A 739 17.87 -10.57 -4.61
C LEU A 739 19.27 -10.25 -4.06
N THR A 740 19.46 -9.09 -3.42
CA THR A 740 20.72 -8.74 -2.74
C THR A 740 21.08 -9.77 -1.67
N ILE A 741 20.09 -10.20 -0.88
CA ILE A 741 20.25 -11.22 0.17
C ILE A 741 20.62 -12.56 -0.45
N SER A 742 19.98 -12.92 -1.57
CA SER A 742 20.30 -14.14 -2.31
C SER A 742 21.74 -14.16 -2.80
N MET A 743 22.17 -13.08 -3.48
CA MET A 743 23.52 -12.95 -4.00
C MET A 743 24.57 -12.93 -2.88
N GLY A 744 24.28 -12.31 -1.74
CA GLY A 744 25.19 -12.31 -0.58
C GLY A 744 25.39 -13.71 0.00
N ASN A 745 24.32 -14.50 0.07
CA ASN A 745 24.39 -15.90 0.51
C ASN A 745 25.21 -16.77 -0.45
N TYR A 746 25.00 -16.63 -1.76
CA TYR A 746 25.82 -17.34 -2.75
C TYR A 746 27.27 -16.88 -2.75
N LEU A 747 27.53 -15.58 -2.55
CA LEU A 747 28.88 -15.07 -2.40
C LEU A 747 29.57 -15.63 -1.15
N SER A 748 28.85 -15.75 -0.02
CA SER A 748 29.35 -16.41 1.19
C SER A 748 29.77 -17.85 0.90
N SER A 749 28.90 -18.61 0.22
CA SER A 749 29.17 -20.00 -0.19
C SER A 749 30.41 -20.11 -1.09
N LEU A 750 30.57 -19.17 -2.02
CA LEU A 750 31.71 -19.09 -2.92
C LEU A 750 33.01 -18.73 -2.19
N ILE A 751 33.00 -17.70 -1.32
CA ILE A 751 34.17 -17.30 -0.52
C ILE A 751 34.61 -18.47 0.36
N LEU A 752 33.67 -19.13 1.04
CA LEU A 752 33.95 -20.26 1.91
C LEU A 752 34.57 -21.44 1.12
N THR A 753 34.09 -21.72 -0.08
CA THR A 753 34.66 -22.76 -0.96
C THR A 753 36.08 -22.40 -1.41
N ILE A 754 36.33 -21.14 -1.80
CA ILE A 754 37.65 -20.66 -2.23
C ILE A 754 38.65 -20.73 -1.07
N VAL A 755 38.27 -20.23 0.10
CA VAL A 755 39.13 -20.25 1.30
C VAL A 755 39.44 -21.69 1.69
N TYR A 756 38.45 -22.58 1.69
CA TYR A 756 38.68 -23.99 1.97
C TYR A 756 39.67 -24.62 0.99
N TYR A 757 39.50 -24.40 -0.32
CA TYR A 757 40.40 -24.94 -1.35
C TYR A 757 41.84 -24.43 -1.19
N ILE A 758 42.03 -23.11 -1.07
CA ILE A 758 43.36 -22.49 -0.95
C ILE A 758 44.06 -22.92 0.34
N THR A 759 43.33 -23.01 1.46
CA THR A 759 43.96 -23.26 2.77
C THR A 759 44.27 -24.74 3.03
N THR A 760 43.78 -25.64 2.19
CA THR A 760 44.00 -27.10 2.28
C THR A 760 44.95 -27.66 1.23
N GLU A 761 45.42 -26.84 0.28
CA GLU A 761 46.20 -27.26 -0.90
C GLU A 761 47.50 -28.01 -0.55
N ASP A 762 48.18 -27.62 0.55
CA ASP A 762 49.44 -28.21 1.00
C ASP A 762 49.27 -29.34 2.05
N GLY A 763 48.08 -29.93 2.17
CA GLY A 763 47.77 -30.92 3.22
C GLY A 763 47.61 -30.31 4.63
N ASN A 764 47.57 -28.98 4.71
CA ASN A 764 47.21 -28.25 5.92
C ASN A 764 45.73 -28.48 6.27
N CYS A 765 45.38 -28.37 7.55
CA CYS A 765 43.99 -28.56 7.99
C CYS A 765 43.03 -27.47 7.47
N GLY A 766 43.54 -26.34 6.97
CA GLY A 766 42.74 -25.21 6.49
C GLY A 766 42.28 -24.27 7.61
N TRP A 767 41.71 -23.13 7.24
CA TRP A 767 41.18 -22.15 8.21
C TRP A 767 39.89 -22.63 8.88
N ILE A 768 39.06 -23.38 8.16
CA ILE A 768 37.76 -23.87 8.64
C ILE A 768 37.81 -25.39 8.67
N THR A 769 37.95 -25.95 9.87
CA THR A 769 38.09 -27.39 10.16
C THR A 769 36.87 -27.91 10.92
N ASP A 770 36.61 -29.22 10.85
CA ASP A 770 35.54 -29.85 11.63
C ASP A 770 35.78 -29.74 13.14
N ASN A 771 37.03 -29.85 13.58
CA ASN A 771 37.43 -29.41 14.92
C ASN A 771 37.79 -27.92 14.88
N LEU A 772 36.87 -27.05 15.29
CA LEU A 772 37.10 -25.60 15.34
C LEU A 772 38.25 -25.20 16.28
N ASN A 773 38.64 -26.01 17.28
CA ASN A 773 39.75 -25.68 18.17
C ASN A 773 41.11 -25.73 17.44
N LYS A 774 41.19 -26.50 16.36
CA LYS A 774 42.37 -26.64 15.50
C LYS A 774 42.38 -25.63 14.34
N GLY A 775 41.21 -25.15 13.93
CA GLY A 775 41.03 -24.21 12.84
C GLY A 775 41.33 -22.76 13.23
N HIS A 776 41.36 -21.90 12.21
CA HIS A 776 41.56 -20.46 12.31
C HIS A 776 40.37 -19.70 11.72
N LEU A 777 39.22 -19.86 12.38
CA LEU A 777 37.98 -19.17 11.98
C LEU A 777 38.10 -17.63 12.13
N ASP A 778 38.98 -17.17 13.03
CA ASP A 778 39.35 -15.76 13.19
C ASP A 778 39.89 -15.14 11.90
N TYR A 779 40.70 -15.87 11.13
CA TYR A 779 41.20 -15.40 9.83
C TYR A 779 40.08 -15.22 8.79
N PHE A 780 39.08 -16.10 8.80
CA PHE A 780 37.92 -15.96 7.94
C PHE A 780 37.08 -14.72 8.28
N PHE A 781 36.88 -14.44 9.58
CA PHE A 781 36.18 -13.22 10.00
C PHE A 781 36.99 -11.95 9.66
N TRP A 782 38.31 -11.97 9.81
CA TRP A 782 39.17 -10.86 9.35
C TRP A 782 39.12 -10.65 7.83
N LEU A 783 39.07 -11.72 7.05
CA LEU A 783 38.88 -11.64 5.59
C LEU A 783 37.56 -10.94 5.24
N LEU A 784 36.46 -11.31 5.88
CA LEU A 784 35.16 -10.66 5.68
C LEU A 784 35.15 -9.20 6.14
N ALA A 785 35.85 -8.86 7.23
CA ALA A 785 36.04 -7.48 7.66
C ALA A 785 36.81 -6.66 6.61
N GLY A 786 37.89 -7.22 6.05
CA GLY A 786 38.69 -6.59 4.99
C GLY A 786 37.90 -6.40 3.69
N LEU A 787 37.12 -7.39 3.27
CA LEU A 787 36.22 -7.28 2.11
C LEU A 787 35.14 -6.22 2.32
N SER A 788 34.57 -6.16 3.53
CA SER A 788 33.57 -5.15 3.89
C SER A 788 34.16 -3.74 3.90
N PHE A 789 35.40 -3.59 4.37
CA PHE A 789 36.14 -2.34 4.31
C PHE A 789 36.38 -1.89 2.87
N LEU A 790 36.88 -2.77 1.99
CA LEU A 790 37.07 -2.46 0.56
C LEU A 790 35.74 -2.06 -0.10
N ASN A 791 34.66 -2.80 0.18
CA ASN A 791 33.33 -2.52 -0.34
C ASN A 791 32.80 -1.15 0.09
N MET A 792 33.13 -0.70 1.31
CA MET A 792 32.76 0.64 1.79
C MET A 792 33.38 1.74 0.92
N PHE A 793 34.63 1.61 0.47
CA PHE A 793 35.23 2.59 -0.46
C PHE A 793 34.53 2.61 -1.80
N VAL A 794 34.27 1.43 -2.37
CA VAL A 794 33.56 1.28 -3.64
C VAL A 794 32.16 1.89 -3.55
N TYR A 795 31.45 1.63 -2.46
CA TYR A 795 30.15 2.22 -2.17
C TYR A 795 30.20 3.75 -2.14
N ILE A 796 31.17 4.34 -1.44
CA ILE A 796 31.32 5.80 -1.35
C ILE A 796 31.53 6.42 -2.74
N VAL A 797 32.32 5.77 -3.60
CA VAL A 797 32.54 6.24 -4.98
C VAL A 797 31.22 6.23 -5.77
N TYR A 798 30.46 5.13 -5.72
CA TYR A 798 29.18 5.05 -6.45
C TYR A 798 28.11 5.98 -5.87
N ALA A 799 28.01 6.09 -4.55
CA ALA A 799 27.07 6.98 -3.88
C ALA A 799 27.31 8.45 -4.27
N ARG A 800 28.57 8.88 -4.44
CA ARG A 800 28.91 10.22 -4.91
C ARG A 800 28.58 10.47 -6.38
N GLN A 801 28.62 9.42 -7.20
CA GLN A 801 28.32 9.51 -8.65
C GLN A 801 26.83 9.35 -8.96
N TYR A 802 26.03 8.88 -8.01
CA TYR A 802 24.62 8.61 -8.21
C TYR A 802 23.82 9.88 -8.46
N LYS A 803 22.99 9.87 -9.51
CA LYS A 803 22.08 10.96 -9.86
C LYS A 803 20.64 10.52 -9.58
N PRO A 804 19.91 11.22 -8.70
CA PRO A 804 18.54 10.85 -8.36
C PRO A 804 17.60 10.99 -9.57
N LYS A 805 16.50 10.22 -9.53
CA LYS A 805 15.40 10.32 -10.50
C LYS A 805 14.80 11.74 -10.48
N LYS A 806 14.48 12.27 -11.66
CA LYS A 806 13.69 13.50 -11.84
C LYS A 806 12.31 13.13 -12.40
N ALA A 807 11.26 13.54 -11.71
CA ALA A 807 9.89 13.44 -12.22
C ALA A 807 9.51 14.76 -12.90
N CYS A 808 8.77 14.69 -14.00
CA CYS A 808 8.30 15.90 -14.66
C CYS A 808 7.20 16.53 -13.79
N HIS A 809 7.55 17.57 -13.04
CA HIS A 809 6.55 18.45 -12.44
C HIS A 809 6.04 19.36 -13.55
N THR A 810 4.86 19.05 -14.10
CA THR A 810 4.07 20.08 -14.77
C THR A 810 3.70 21.12 -13.71
N SER A 811 4.56 22.12 -13.58
CA SER A 811 4.14 23.42 -13.07
C SER A 811 3.11 23.92 -14.06
N LEU A 812 1.83 23.78 -13.71
CA LEU A 812 0.77 24.55 -14.34
C LEU A 812 1.10 26.03 -14.05
N PRO A 813 1.26 26.90 -15.06
CA PRO A 813 1.13 28.34 -14.86
C PRO A 813 -0.28 28.70 -14.39
#